data_AF-A0A6L9S2E9-F1
#
_entry.id   AF-A0A6L9S2E9-F1
#
_cell.length_a   1.000
_cell.length_b   1.000
_cell.length_c   1.000
_cell.angle_alpha   90.00
_cell.angle_beta   90.00
_cell.angle_gamma   90.00
#
_symmetry.space_group_name_H-M   'P 1'
#
loop_
_entity.id
_entity.type
_entity.pdbx_description
1 polymer ?
#
loop_
_entity_poly.entity_id
_entity_poly.type
_entity_poly.pdbx_seq_one_letter_code
_entity_poly.pdbx_strand_id
1 'polypeptide(L)'
;MPRERLTTAEKLLRDAVEQGDEAILGLDIDPRSTRDGAVWSEERTVRADFLAELLRDGTAAYGAAVRLVGARITGDMRFRYGRLGRPLRLDLCWIDESVGFSELTAVGIELVRCRLPSLRTESIDIEGGLTVRDCHVGTTVIADTRIHRSMSFEDTRFVTTETPFRAHNFNVWGNLLFDRTRMFATSGEALTAERFVVGGRLGMAGMRARGAIIFSGASSVDGRIDMTDAVIRNGNGTALDAKRLKAAGLAGDGMRCTGTLDLRHATITGTISFNRAVLACPGGYALSAGDVRADRFEIEQGARAHGGISLPRSLIRDTLALRGLSVHDTGGRALVASGAHITNIVADAASFTGQLALDEAEATYIRLSDTRISWPHDAWSVNLQSATVRRELNCEGMRNEGTVNAYGLRVGTMMVLTGANLDGGRAASLSASRIVVGGRLTFGDTFQANGDIDLSHADIGKSLAMDGVRVVGRLRLFRARVRSDVLLRHAQVEGRGIVIDAIGLRVDGRLTARGLKAAGAVRLTAITTDSLVLTGARIANPQANALIASRAQIRGDLVAGDDPYSANAGSFWADGRVIFRDATVGGDVILDGGVLRTPGHHALDCTGIDVGGKVSLRRTTVTGTAGLDQARVRRRIVVTGSTFTGDGVESADGPVVFSALQTTADDLLIDGGTFHGAVRLSDSVFASGVSVKEATIDAGNSTAIAASDLTCGVIRLSDLAVSGILVLARSKVSGDLICSGLSVRGENRPLIAIREAEIARRLSLDGVEVAAPRALAGPMDIDLSAVSAGSVDLPQGECAVDLRDAVIRTLVLDPSDTTTVLLSGLSFDDPGGADVATALAWLRRDPTGYQHQAYEQLAAHYRRVGDDAAARTVLLARHRHRRDLLGRRSFGQWLMKAWGYLQDVTVGYGYRPGLAAFWFAGLVALGTLYFSGREIEPIEADAHPTYNPFGYTIDLLIPVIRLGQQAAWDPRSTDLFVAYGLMLMGAVLATTIGAAVTRVLGRR
;
A
#
# COMPACT_ATOMS: atom_id res chain seq x y z
N MET A 1 -18.23 82.27 59.35
CA MET A 1 -17.53 82.88 60.52
C MET A 1 -17.65 84.41 60.52
N PRO A 2 -17.59 85.11 61.68
CA PRO A 2 -17.47 86.58 61.71
C PRO A 2 -16.15 87.04 61.05
N ARG A 3 -16.17 88.17 60.34
CA ARG A 3 -15.06 88.73 59.53
C ARG A 3 -13.72 88.95 60.27
N GLU A 4 -13.69 88.90 61.59
CA GLU A 4 -12.54 89.30 62.43
C GLU A 4 -11.53 88.17 62.74
N ARG A 5 -11.77 86.91 62.32
CA ARG A 5 -10.87 85.75 62.61
C ARG A 5 -10.28 85.05 61.37
N LEU A 6 -10.30 85.69 60.20
CA LEU A 6 -9.76 85.10 58.97
C LEU A 6 -8.28 85.44 58.78
N THR A 7 -7.46 84.45 58.42
CA THR A 7 -6.05 84.65 58.03
C THR A 7 -5.95 85.43 56.71
N THR A 8 -4.76 85.96 56.39
CA THR A 8 -4.52 86.65 55.11
C THR A 8 -4.83 85.75 53.91
N ALA A 9 -4.44 84.47 53.98
CA ALA A 9 -4.76 83.45 52.98
C ALA A 9 -6.28 83.21 52.81
N GLU A 10 -7.01 83.13 53.93
CA GLU A 10 -8.46 82.89 53.92
C GLU A 10 -9.26 84.08 53.37
N LYS A 11 -8.81 85.31 53.63
CA LYS A 11 -9.40 86.53 53.04
C LYS A 11 -9.23 86.53 51.53
N LEU A 12 -8.02 86.28 51.04
CA LEU A 12 -7.71 86.21 49.60
C LEU A 12 -8.56 85.13 48.90
N LEU A 13 -8.72 83.96 49.52
CA LEU A 13 -9.57 82.91 48.98
C LEU A 13 -11.05 83.30 48.90
N ARG A 14 -11.59 83.99 49.93
CA ARG A 14 -12.98 84.46 49.92
C ARG A 14 -13.20 85.48 48.81
N ASP A 15 -12.32 86.47 48.71
CA ASP A 15 -12.42 87.53 47.70
C ASP A 15 -12.34 86.95 46.28
N ALA A 16 -11.41 86.02 46.04
CA ALA A 16 -11.29 85.32 44.75
C ALA A 16 -12.54 84.52 44.40
N VAL A 17 -13.14 83.82 45.38
CA VAL A 17 -14.38 83.06 45.17
C VAL A 17 -15.57 83.99 44.89
N GLU A 18 -15.68 85.15 45.55
CA GLU A 18 -16.72 86.15 45.25
C GLU A 18 -16.56 86.75 43.84
N GLN A 19 -15.33 86.86 43.34
CA GLN A 19 -14.98 87.35 42.00
C GLN A 19 -15.05 86.25 40.90
N GLY A 20 -15.10 84.97 41.30
CA GLY A 20 -15.04 83.82 40.39
C GLY A 20 -13.64 83.45 39.90
N ASP A 21 -12.61 84.09 40.46
CA ASP A 21 -11.19 83.93 40.13
C ASP A 21 -10.50 82.79 40.91
N GLU A 22 -9.23 82.55 40.63
CA GLU A 22 -8.41 81.54 41.28
C GLU A 22 -7.54 82.16 42.39
N ALA A 23 -7.58 81.58 43.60
CA ALA A 23 -6.77 82.05 44.73
C ALA A 23 -5.36 81.44 44.65
N ILE A 24 -4.37 82.24 44.22
CA ILE A 24 -2.98 81.81 44.11
C ILE A 24 -2.18 82.29 45.33
N LEU A 25 -1.77 81.36 46.19
CA LEU A 25 -0.98 81.64 47.39
C LEU A 25 0.52 81.38 47.20
N GLY A 26 0.91 80.53 46.23
CA GLY A 26 2.31 80.26 45.89
C GLY A 26 2.47 79.32 44.69
N LEU A 27 3.63 79.36 44.02
CA LEU A 27 3.97 78.48 42.88
C LEU A 27 5.39 77.91 42.95
N ASP A 28 6.16 78.33 43.96
CA ASP A 28 7.59 78.07 44.16
C ASP A 28 7.89 76.74 44.87
N ILE A 29 6.91 76.14 45.56
CA ILE A 29 7.07 74.90 46.32
C ILE A 29 6.22 73.80 45.67
N ASP A 30 6.87 72.70 45.28
CA ASP A 30 6.18 71.49 44.86
C ASP A 30 5.92 70.57 46.08
N PRO A 31 4.65 70.38 46.50
CA PRO A 31 4.31 69.55 47.68
C PRO A 31 4.74 68.08 47.55
N ARG A 32 5.07 67.62 46.34
CA ARG A 32 5.49 66.24 46.05
C ARG A 32 6.97 66.02 46.33
N SER A 33 7.76 67.09 46.30
CA SER A 33 9.22 67.08 46.53
C SER A 33 9.61 67.28 47.99
N THR A 34 8.70 67.83 48.80
CA THR A 34 8.93 68.12 50.20
C THR A 34 8.64 66.91 51.08
N ARG A 35 9.42 66.74 52.16
CA ARG A 35 9.22 65.66 53.14
C ARG A 35 8.40 66.10 54.36
N ASP A 36 8.35 67.41 54.62
CA ASP A 36 7.71 68.03 55.78
C ASP A 36 6.86 69.23 55.34
N GLY A 37 5.70 69.39 55.99
CA GLY A 37 4.79 70.51 55.81
C GLY A 37 5.29 71.82 56.44
N ALA A 38 6.31 71.78 57.31
CA ALA A 38 6.92 72.96 57.93
C ALA A 38 7.60 73.93 56.93
N VAL A 39 7.78 73.50 55.67
CA VAL A 39 8.29 74.35 54.57
C VAL A 39 7.27 75.43 54.16
N TRP A 40 6.00 75.27 54.52
CA TRP A 40 4.92 76.20 54.20
C TRP A 40 4.76 77.29 55.26
N SER A 41 4.76 78.57 54.86
CA SER A 41 4.52 79.71 55.73
C SER A 41 3.05 79.82 56.18
N GLU A 42 2.81 80.50 57.30
CA GLU A 42 1.44 80.79 57.78
C GLU A 42 0.63 81.61 56.76
N GLU A 43 1.28 82.46 55.98
CA GLU A 43 0.66 83.26 54.91
C GLU A 43 0.04 82.44 53.76
N ARG A 44 0.38 81.15 53.67
CA ARG A 44 -0.16 80.20 52.67
C ARG A 44 -0.98 79.08 53.30
N THR A 45 -1.37 79.26 54.57
CA THR A 45 -2.10 78.25 55.34
C THR A 45 -3.59 78.57 55.41
N VAL A 46 -4.42 77.61 54.99
CA VAL A 46 -5.88 77.71 54.97
C VAL A 46 -6.47 76.61 55.86
N ARG A 47 -7.43 76.95 56.73
CA ARG A 47 -8.09 75.94 57.57
C ARG A 47 -9.15 75.15 56.80
N ALA A 48 -9.24 73.84 57.06
CA ALA A 48 -10.22 72.94 56.45
C ALA A 48 -11.69 73.36 56.71
N ASP A 49 -12.02 73.80 57.92
CA ASP A 49 -13.38 74.25 58.28
C ASP A 49 -13.85 75.46 57.46
N PHE A 50 -12.91 76.35 57.12
CA PHE A 50 -13.21 77.51 56.28
C PHE A 50 -13.53 77.11 54.84
N LEU A 51 -12.78 76.17 54.27
CA LEU A 51 -13.09 75.57 52.97
C LEU A 51 -14.47 74.89 52.98
N ALA A 52 -14.82 74.20 54.07
CA ALA A 52 -16.13 73.56 54.22
C ALA A 52 -17.30 74.54 54.25
N GLU A 53 -17.13 75.70 54.87
CA GLU A 53 -18.14 76.77 54.84
C GLU A 53 -18.34 77.28 53.41
N LEU A 54 -17.25 77.58 52.69
CA LEU A 54 -17.31 78.10 51.30
C LEU A 54 -17.96 77.11 50.32
N LEU A 55 -17.75 75.81 50.51
CA LEU A 55 -18.32 74.77 49.64
C LEU A 55 -19.82 74.49 49.90
N ARG A 56 -20.29 74.73 51.14
CA ARG A 56 -21.71 74.54 51.53
C ARG A 56 -22.61 75.72 51.18
N ASP A 57 -22.04 76.93 51.06
CA ASP A 57 -22.81 78.16 50.86
C ASP A 57 -23.39 78.28 49.44
N GLY A 58 -24.61 77.77 49.28
CA GLY A 58 -25.38 77.71 48.03
C GLY A 58 -26.17 78.97 47.69
N THR A 59 -25.93 80.10 48.38
CA THR A 59 -26.67 81.36 48.15
C THR A 59 -26.02 82.31 47.13
N ALA A 60 -24.80 82.04 46.67
CA ALA A 60 -24.11 82.89 45.71
C ALA A 60 -24.57 82.66 44.27
N ALA A 61 -24.59 83.75 43.50
CA ALA A 61 -24.90 83.76 42.07
C ALA A 61 -24.14 82.66 41.31
N TYR A 62 -24.82 82.02 40.36
CA TYR A 62 -24.31 80.97 39.48
C TYR A 62 -22.80 81.11 39.15
N GLY A 63 -21.98 80.13 39.54
CA GLY A 63 -20.71 79.84 38.85
C GLY A 63 -19.38 79.97 39.61
N ALA A 64 -19.35 80.41 40.87
CA ALA A 64 -18.08 80.51 41.61
C ALA A 64 -17.55 79.14 42.08
N ALA A 65 -16.52 78.61 41.41
CA ALA A 65 -15.77 77.44 41.86
C ALA A 65 -14.80 77.84 43.00
N VAL A 66 -14.57 76.95 43.96
CA VAL A 66 -13.52 77.15 44.97
C VAL A 66 -12.20 76.65 44.36
N ARG A 67 -11.37 77.58 43.84
CA ARG A 67 -10.08 77.28 43.23
C ARG A 67 -8.94 77.82 44.08
N LEU A 68 -8.06 76.94 44.57
CA LEU A 68 -6.95 77.29 45.44
C LEU A 68 -5.64 76.68 44.92
N VAL A 69 -4.60 77.50 44.79
CA VAL A 69 -3.29 77.09 44.26
C VAL A 69 -2.18 77.38 45.26
N GLY A 70 -1.34 76.38 45.52
CA GLY A 70 -0.13 76.52 46.32
C GLY A 70 -0.43 76.92 47.75
N ALA A 71 -1.20 76.09 48.46
CA ALA A 71 -1.58 76.30 49.84
C ALA A 71 -1.30 75.05 50.71
N ARG A 72 -1.04 75.26 52.00
CA ARG A 72 -1.10 74.21 53.03
C ARG A 72 -2.47 74.23 53.69
N ILE A 73 -3.16 73.10 53.69
CA ILE A 73 -4.48 72.96 54.31
C ILE A 73 -4.31 72.24 55.65
N THR A 74 -4.70 72.91 56.73
CA THR A 74 -4.59 72.41 58.11
C THR A 74 -5.97 72.07 58.69
N GLY A 75 -6.04 71.01 59.49
CA GLY A 75 -7.29 70.47 60.03
C GLY A 75 -7.93 69.36 59.17
N ASP A 76 -8.89 68.64 59.73
CA ASP A 76 -9.50 67.44 59.13
C ASP A 76 -10.52 67.83 58.05
N MET A 77 -10.25 67.48 56.79
CA MET A 77 -11.14 67.78 55.66
C MET A 77 -12.25 66.72 55.52
N ARG A 78 -13.08 66.56 56.56
CA ARG A 78 -14.20 65.61 56.56
C ARG A 78 -15.54 66.30 56.35
N PHE A 79 -16.06 66.19 55.14
CA PHE A 79 -17.38 66.65 54.77
C PHE A 79 -18.39 65.53 55.02
N ARG A 80 -19.38 65.78 55.89
CA ARG A 80 -20.49 64.87 56.15
C ARG A 80 -21.83 65.56 55.97
N TYR A 81 -22.78 64.84 55.38
CA TYR A 81 -24.17 65.25 55.18
C TYR A 81 -24.36 66.48 54.27
N GLY A 82 -25.44 66.50 53.49
CA GLY A 82 -25.87 67.68 52.72
C GLY A 82 -25.31 67.76 51.29
N ARG A 83 -25.26 68.98 50.74
CA ARG A 83 -24.83 69.25 49.34
C ARG A 83 -23.67 70.24 49.33
N LEU A 84 -22.57 69.88 48.65
CA LEU A 84 -21.48 70.79 48.28
C LEU A 84 -21.83 71.43 46.93
N GLY A 85 -22.38 72.65 46.99
CA GLY A 85 -22.99 73.34 45.85
C GLY A 85 -22.00 73.98 44.88
N ARG A 86 -20.72 74.12 45.27
CA ARG A 86 -19.64 74.66 44.45
C ARG A 86 -18.60 73.57 44.14
N PRO A 87 -18.04 73.51 42.91
CA PRO A 87 -16.95 72.58 42.61
C PRO A 87 -15.66 73.00 43.33
N LEU A 88 -14.90 72.02 43.81
CA LEU A 88 -13.63 72.21 44.49
C LEU A 88 -12.47 71.90 43.53
N ARG A 89 -11.53 72.84 43.39
CA ARG A 89 -10.26 72.61 42.69
C ARG A 89 -9.09 73.03 43.57
N LEU A 90 -8.24 72.07 43.91
CA LEU A 90 -6.97 72.29 44.61
C LEU A 90 -5.82 71.99 43.65
N ASP A 91 -4.87 72.91 43.54
CA ASP A 91 -3.67 72.73 42.71
C ASP A 91 -2.42 73.04 43.53
N LEU A 92 -1.36 72.23 43.42
CA LEU A 92 -0.10 72.42 44.17
C LEU A 92 -0.27 72.51 45.70
N CYS A 93 -1.34 71.94 46.26
CA CYS A 93 -1.63 72.01 47.70
C CYS A 93 -1.01 70.86 48.52
N TRP A 94 -0.60 71.16 49.75
CA TRP A 94 -0.24 70.18 50.78
C TRP A 94 -1.39 70.04 51.79
N ILE A 95 -1.90 68.83 52.01
CA ILE A 95 -2.97 68.56 52.96
C ILE A 95 -2.40 67.77 54.14
N ASP A 96 -2.58 68.28 55.36
CA ASP A 96 -1.99 67.66 56.56
C ASP A 96 -2.72 66.38 56.98
N GLU A 97 -4.04 66.37 56.84
CA GLU A 97 -4.95 65.34 57.36
C GLU A 97 -5.72 64.63 56.23
N SER A 98 -6.64 63.75 56.59
CA SER A 98 -7.43 62.97 55.65
C SER A 98 -8.49 63.82 54.92
N VAL A 99 -8.67 63.58 53.62
CA VAL A 99 -9.77 64.16 52.83
C VAL A 99 -10.90 63.15 52.75
N GLY A 100 -12.03 63.44 53.39
CA GLY A 100 -13.16 62.52 53.52
C GLY A 100 -14.48 63.15 53.09
N PHE A 101 -15.27 62.43 52.30
CA PHE A 101 -16.64 62.80 51.95
C PHE A 101 -17.59 61.67 52.29
N SER A 102 -18.59 61.92 53.13
CA SER A 102 -19.56 60.92 53.55
C SER A 102 -21.00 61.43 53.47
N GLU A 103 -21.90 60.60 52.93
CA GLU A 103 -23.36 60.83 52.96
C GLU A 103 -23.79 62.18 52.35
N LEU A 104 -23.25 62.56 51.19
CA LEU A 104 -23.47 63.90 50.60
C LEU A 104 -23.57 63.89 49.07
N THR A 105 -23.94 65.03 48.48
CA THR A 105 -23.88 65.29 47.03
C THR A 105 -22.86 66.38 46.72
N ALA A 106 -22.02 66.21 45.69
CA ALA A 106 -21.01 67.20 45.28
C ALA A 106 -21.07 67.52 43.78
N VAL A 107 -20.80 68.77 43.41
CA VAL A 107 -20.77 69.20 41.99
C VAL A 107 -19.53 68.67 41.26
N GLY A 108 -18.36 68.65 41.89
CA GLY A 108 -17.13 68.17 41.27
C GLY A 108 -15.91 68.41 42.15
N ILE A 109 -14.93 67.51 42.07
CA ILE A 109 -13.73 67.54 42.92
C ILE A 109 -12.52 67.34 42.01
N GLU A 110 -11.60 68.31 42.02
CA GLU A 110 -10.34 68.29 41.28
C GLU A 110 -9.16 68.52 42.22
N LEU A 111 -8.25 67.56 42.29
CA LEU A 111 -6.98 67.64 42.99
C LEU A 111 -5.87 67.49 41.94
N VAL A 112 -5.00 68.49 41.81
CA VAL A 112 -3.95 68.51 40.81
C VAL A 112 -2.62 68.83 41.49
N ARG A 113 -1.58 68.02 41.26
CA ARG A 113 -0.24 68.25 41.86
C ARG A 113 -0.28 68.38 43.39
N CYS A 114 -1.23 67.74 44.06
CA CYS A 114 -1.39 67.81 45.50
C CYS A 114 -0.68 66.67 46.24
N ARG A 115 -0.44 66.86 47.54
CA ARG A 115 -0.07 65.78 48.47
C ARG A 115 -1.13 65.64 49.56
N LEU A 116 -1.62 64.41 49.77
CA LEU A 116 -2.59 64.09 50.82
C LEU A 116 -2.37 62.69 51.44
N PRO A 117 -2.52 62.52 52.77
CA PRO A 117 -2.36 61.24 53.44
C PRO A 117 -3.44 60.20 53.12
N SER A 118 -4.69 60.63 52.91
CA SER A 118 -5.76 59.71 52.52
C SER A 118 -6.91 60.41 51.81
N LEU A 119 -7.61 59.67 50.94
CA LEU A 119 -8.82 60.11 50.25
C LEU A 119 -9.94 59.09 50.50
N ARG A 120 -11.04 59.50 51.12
CA ARG A 120 -12.18 58.63 51.44
C ARG A 120 -13.46 59.19 50.87
N THR A 121 -14.22 58.34 50.18
CA THR A 121 -15.60 58.64 49.79
C THR A 121 -16.52 57.51 50.25
N GLU A 122 -17.62 57.84 50.91
CA GLU A 122 -18.59 56.85 51.42
C GLU A 122 -20.02 57.35 51.20
N SER A 123 -20.83 56.62 50.44
CA SER A 123 -22.23 57.02 50.17
C SER A 123 -22.35 58.44 49.60
N ILE A 124 -21.56 58.76 48.56
CA ILE A 124 -21.55 60.07 47.90
C ILE A 124 -22.09 59.99 46.47
N ASP A 125 -22.79 61.03 46.04
CA ASP A 125 -23.18 61.27 44.65
C ASP A 125 -22.46 62.50 44.07
N ILE A 126 -21.69 62.33 42.99
CA ILE A 126 -20.92 63.39 42.33
C ILE A 126 -21.52 63.67 40.94
N GLU A 127 -22.16 64.83 40.78
CA GLU A 127 -22.78 65.27 39.51
C GLU A 127 -21.72 65.49 38.40
N GLY A 128 -20.52 65.92 38.79
CA GLY A 128 -19.37 66.13 37.91
C GLY A 128 -18.38 64.96 37.92
N GLY A 129 -17.09 65.29 37.87
CA GLY A 129 -16.00 64.32 37.92
C GLY A 129 -15.26 64.34 39.26
N LEU A 130 -14.55 63.25 39.53
CA LEU A 130 -13.53 63.17 40.58
C LEU A 130 -12.17 63.03 39.89
N THR A 131 -11.39 64.09 39.89
CA THR A 131 -10.09 64.13 39.23
C THR A 131 -8.99 64.27 40.26
N VAL A 132 -8.04 63.35 40.25
CA VAL A 132 -6.82 63.35 41.06
C VAL A 132 -5.65 63.14 40.10
N ARG A 133 -4.99 64.24 39.71
CA ARG A 133 -3.96 64.20 38.66
C ARG A 133 -2.62 64.61 39.20
N ASP A 134 -1.60 63.81 38.89
CA ASP A 134 -0.21 64.14 39.21
C ASP A 134 0.03 64.35 40.73
N CYS A 135 -0.74 63.63 41.57
CA CYS A 135 -0.72 63.78 43.02
C CYS A 135 0.16 62.74 43.74
N HIS A 136 0.55 63.03 44.98
CA HIS A 136 1.07 62.05 45.94
C HIS A 136 -0.01 61.74 46.98
N VAL A 137 -0.68 60.59 46.85
CA VAL A 137 -1.83 60.19 47.68
C VAL A 137 -1.41 59.03 48.59
N GLY A 138 -1.82 59.00 49.85
CA GLY A 138 -1.72 57.78 50.65
C GLY A 138 -2.86 56.81 50.33
N THR A 139 -3.56 56.28 51.35
CA THR A 139 -4.61 55.27 51.13
C THR A 139 -5.88 55.92 50.56
N THR A 140 -6.46 55.32 49.51
CA THR A 140 -7.75 55.75 48.94
C THR A 140 -8.83 54.70 49.14
N VAL A 141 -9.97 55.11 49.71
CA VAL A 141 -11.14 54.25 49.95
C VAL A 141 -12.37 54.84 49.29
N ILE A 142 -13.00 54.09 48.38
CA ILE A 142 -14.22 54.45 47.69
C ILE A 142 -15.32 53.45 48.05
N ALA A 143 -16.42 53.87 48.68
CA ALA A 143 -17.51 53.00 49.05
C ALA A 143 -18.86 53.64 48.70
N ASP A 144 -19.74 52.88 48.04
CA ASP A 144 -21.11 53.32 47.77
C ASP A 144 -21.18 54.66 47.02
N THR A 145 -20.23 54.88 46.10
CA THR A 145 -20.01 56.15 45.40
C THR A 145 -20.58 56.13 43.99
N ARG A 146 -21.30 57.19 43.60
CA ARG A 146 -21.79 57.42 42.24
C ARG A 146 -21.11 58.64 41.62
N ILE A 147 -20.64 58.50 40.39
CA ILE A 147 -19.99 59.57 39.63
C ILE A 147 -20.61 59.66 38.24
N HIS A 148 -21.31 60.76 37.98
CA HIS A 148 -22.05 60.98 36.74
C HIS A 148 -21.14 61.26 35.54
N ARG A 149 -19.90 61.73 35.74
CA ARG A 149 -18.89 61.89 34.68
C ARG A 149 -17.76 60.88 34.86
N SER A 150 -16.51 61.34 34.95
CA SER A 150 -15.34 60.47 34.98
C SER A 150 -14.62 60.53 36.33
N MET A 151 -13.99 59.42 36.70
CA MET A 151 -13.07 59.31 37.82
C MET A 151 -11.64 59.15 37.26
N SER A 152 -10.72 60.04 37.58
CA SER A 152 -9.34 60.01 37.06
C SER A 152 -8.32 60.07 38.20
N PHE A 153 -7.33 59.17 38.15
CA PHE A 153 -6.15 59.09 39.01
C PHE A 153 -4.84 59.17 38.18
N GLU A 154 -4.89 59.84 37.02
CA GLU A 154 -3.79 59.88 36.06
C GLU A 154 -2.51 60.48 36.65
N ASP A 155 -1.36 59.92 36.27
CA ASP A 155 -0.02 60.35 36.72
C ASP A 155 0.19 60.35 38.25
N THR A 156 -0.76 59.82 39.02
CA THR A 156 -0.74 59.84 40.47
C THR A 156 0.16 58.74 41.05
N ARG A 157 0.87 59.06 42.13
CA ARG A 157 1.67 58.11 42.91
C ARG A 157 1.01 57.85 44.25
N PHE A 158 0.75 56.59 44.53
CA PHE A 158 0.27 56.15 45.83
C PHE A 158 1.45 55.83 46.74
N VAL A 159 1.52 56.50 47.90
CA VAL A 159 2.60 56.40 48.89
C VAL A 159 1.97 55.97 50.21
N THR A 160 1.76 54.66 50.39
CA THR A 160 1.20 54.07 51.61
C THR A 160 1.88 52.74 51.91
N THR A 161 1.80 52.29 53.17
CA THR A 161 2.22 50.95 53.59
C THR A 161 1.10 49.92 53.48
N GLU A 162 -0.16 50.37 53.40
CA GLU A 162 -1.38 49.57 53.26
C GLU A 162 -1.78 49.37 51.79
N THR A 163 -2.97 48.81 51.53
CA THR A 163 -3.56 48.74 50.18
C THR A 163 -3.76 50.15 49.62
N PRO A 164 -3.12 50.52 48.50
CA PRO A 164 -3.21 51.86 47.90
C PRO A 164 -4.63 52.32 47.55
N PHE A 165 -5.40 51.44 46.91
CA PHE A 165 -6.73 51.76 46.42
C PHE A 165 -7.71 50.63 46.74
N ARG A 166 -8.73 50.93 47.55
CA ARG A 166 -9.83 49.99 47.85
C ARG A 166 -11.15 50.62 47.45
N ALA A 167 -11.92 49.93 46.63
CA ALA A 167 -13.21 50.37 46.19
C ALA A 167 -14.26 49.26 46.32
N HIS A 168 -15.45 49.61 46.80
CA HIS A 168 -16.58 48.69 46.92
C HIS A 168 -17.87 49.38 46.49
N ASN A 169 -18.65 48.71 45.64
CA ASN A 169 -19.97 49.15 45.21
C ASN A 169 -19.99 50.60 44.67
N PHE A 170 -19.32 50.84 43.56
CA PHE A 170 -19.28 52.18 42.95
C PHE A 170 -19.69 52.17 41.48
N ASN A 171 -20.28 53.27 41.03
CA ASN A 171 -20.73 53.46 39.65
C ASN A 171 -20.11 54.72 39.05
N VAL A 172 -19.43 54.59 37.91
CA VAL A 172 -18.90 55.69 37.11
C VAL A 172 -19.54 55.65 35.74
N TRP A 173 -20.39 56.61 35.39
CA TRP A 173 -21.05 56.63 34.08
C TRP A 173 -20.08 56.90 32.93
N GLY A 174 -19.02 57.69 33.19
CA GLY A 174 -17.95 57.97 32.22
C GLY A 174 -16.76 57.02 32.36
N ASN A 175 -15.55 57.56 32.25
CA ASN A 175 -14.32 56.78 32.28
C ASN A 175 -13.76 56.66 33.70
N LEU A 176 -13.15 55.51 34.00
CA LEU A 176 -12.31 55.31 35.18
C LEU A 176 -10.85 55.19 34.72
N LEU A 177 -9.99 56.15 35.08
CA LEU A 177 -8.62 56.25 34.54
C LEU A 177 -7.56 56.14 35.64
N PHE A 178 -6.62 55.22 35.44
CA PHE A 178 -5.39 55.01 36.22
C PHE A 178 -4.15 55.04 35.31
N ASP A 179 -4.21 55.82 34.23
CA ASP A 179 -3.11 55.88 33.27
C ASP A 179 -1.85 56.48 33.91
N ARG A 180 -0.71 55.82 33.70
CA ARG A 180 0.61 56.16 34.26
C ARG A 180 0.65 56.24 35.79
N THR A 181 -0.37 55.73 36.47
CA THR A 181 -0.44 55.68 37.94
C THR A 181 0.60 54.70 38.49
N ARG A 182 1.15 55.01 39.67
CA ARG A 182 2.11 54.17 40.38
C ARG A 182 1.52 53.72 41.72
N MET A 183 1.27 52.42 41.85
CA MET A 183 0.76 51.79 43.06
C MET A 183 1.77 50.74 43.54
N PHE A 184 2.40 50.98 44.69
CA PHE A 184 3.36 50.05 45.25
C PHE A 184 2.92 49.63 46.64
N ALA A 185 2.36 48.41 46.76
CA ALA A 185 2.06 47.81 48.05
C ALA A 185 3.32 47.14 48.62
N THR A 186 3.56 47.31 49.93
CA THR A 186 4.67 46.68 50.65
C THR A 186 4.42 45.18 50.86
N SER A 187 3.16 44.82 51.11
CA SER A 187 2.64 43.45 51.15
C SER A 187 1.16 43.47 50.73
N GLY A 188 0.73 42.52 49.89
CA GLY A 188 -0.69 42.34 49.53
C GLY A 188 -1.13 42.96 48.20
N GLU A 189 -2.28 43.63 48.23
CA GLU A 189 -3.06 44.10 47.07
C GLU A 189 -2.70 45.54 46.73
N ALA A 190 -2.48 45.83 45.45
CA ALA A 190 -2.25 47.19 44.93
C ALA A 190 -3.58 47.93 44.67
N LEU A 191 -4.56 47.22 44.12
CA LEU A 191 -5.88 47.75 43.80
C LEU A 191 -6.93 46.66 44.02
N THR A 192 -7.96 46.97 44.80
CA THR A 192 -9.09 46.06 45.03
C THR A 192 -10.37 46.81 44.73
N ALA A 193 -11.13 46.35 43.74
CA ALA A 193 -12.38 46.96 43.33
C ALA A 193 -13.47 45.89 43.22
N GLU A 194 -14.50 46.02 44.05
CA GLU A 194 -15.62 45.08 44.13
C GLU A 194 -16.92 45.70 43.65
N ARG A 195 -17.71 44.96 42.86
CA ARG A 195 -19.07 45.37 42.43
C ARG A 195 -19.10 46.75 41.78
N PHE A 196 -18.23 46.96 40.80
CA PHE A 196 -18.16 48.24 40.10
C PHE A 196 -18.83 48.20 38.74
N VAL A 197 -19.39 49.35 38.34
CA VAL A 197 -19.92 49.59 36.99
C VAL A 197 -19.23 50.81 36.41
N VAL A 198 -18.66 50.66 35.20
CA VAL A 198 -18.05 51.75 34.44
C VAL A 198 -18.72 51.83 33.08
N GLY A 199 -19.43 52.93 32.78
CA GLY A 199 -20.11 53.12 31.50
C GLY A 199 -19.16 53.45 30.33
N GLY A 200 -17.96 53.96 30.63
CA GLY A 200 -16.91 54.25 29.66
C GLY A 200 -15.76 53.23 29.67
N ARG A 201 -14.55 53.72 29.41
CA ARG A 201 -13.31 52.90 29.44
C ARG A 201 -12.73 52.81 30.85
N LEU A 202 -12.12 51.67 31.16
CA LEU A 202 -11.22 51.51 32.31
C LEU A 202 -9.77 51.63 31.81
N GLY A 203 -9.17 52.80 32.00
CA GLY A 203 -7.78 53.07 31.59
C GLY A 203 -6.79 52.69 32.68
N MET A 204 -5.75 51.95 32.32
CA MET A 204 -4.58 51.59 33.12
C MET A 204 -3.31 51.65 32.25
N ALA A 205 -3.31 52.48 31.21
CA ALA A 205 -2.23 52.52 30.23
C ALA A 205 -0.94 53.05 30.88
N GLY A 206 0.16 52.31 30.75
CA GLY A 206 1.44 52.63 31.39
C GLY A 206 1.44 52.57 32.92
N MET A 207 0.40 52.02 33.54
CA MET A 207 0.31 51.85 35.00
C MET A 207 1.45 50.97 35.52
N ARG A 208 1.99 51.29 36.70
CA ARG A 208 2.97 50.45 37.40
C ARG A 208 2.42 50.01 38.74
N ALA A 209 2.13 48.72 38.85
CA ALA A 209 1.59 48.10 40.06
C ALA A 209 2.59 47.07 40.63
N ARG A 210 2.87 47.16 41.93
CA ARG A 210 3.50 46.07 42.71
C ARG A 210 2.50 45.62 43.76
N GLY A 211 2.05 44.37 43.66
CA GLY A 211 0.90 43.82 44.39
C GLY A 211 -0.20 43.34 43.43
N ALA A 212 -1.16 42.58 43.95
CA ALA A 212 -2.28 42.07 43.15
C ALA A 212 -3.29 43.17 42.78
N ILE A 213 -3.86 43.10 41.58
CA ILE A 213 -5.04 43.86 41.17
C ILE A 213 -6.23 42.91 41.17
N ILE A 214 -7.26 43.20 41.95
CA ILE A 214 -8.41 42.33 42.16
C ILE A 214 -9.69 43.05 41.74
N PHE A 215 -10.36 42.49 40.74
CA PHE A 215 -11.71 42.84 40.33
C PHE A 215 -12.66 41.71 40.72
N SER A 216 -13.47 41.95 41.74
CA SER A 216 -14.36 40.93 42.31
C SER A 216 -15.83 41.37 42.28
N GLY A 217 -16.75 40.41 42.40
CA GLY A 217 -18.19 40.66 42.50
C GLY A 217 -18.80 41.34 41.29
N ALA A 218 -19.37 40.59 40.34
CA ALA A 218 -20.26 41.08 39.26
C ALA A 218 -19.91 42.44 38.61
N SER A 219 -18.63 42.74 38.39
CA SER A 219 -18.19 44.02 37.81
C SER A 219 -18.39 44.08 36.29
N SER A 220 -18.75 45.26 35.79
CA SER A 220 -18.99 45.50 34.36
C SER A 220 -18.30 46.78 33.90
N VAL A 221 -17.67 46.73 32.74
CA VAL A 221 -17.15 47.87 31.99
C VAL A 221 -17.83 47.87 30.64
N ASP A 222 -18.68 48.84 30.36
CA ASP A 222 -19.38 48.91 29.08
C ASP A 222 -18.40 49.23 27.93
N GLY A 223 -17.29 49.90 28.23
CA GLY A 223 -16.18 50.14 27.30
C GLY A 223 -15.04 49.12 27.37
N ARG A 224 -13.88 49.52 26.81
CA ARG A 224 -12.66 48.72 26.78
C ARG A 224 -11.84 48.92 28.07
N ILE A 225 -11.20 47.86 28.52
CA ILE A 225 -10.13 47.92 29.53
C ILE A 225 -8.79 48.03 28.81
N ASP A 226 -8.03 49.08 29.11
CA ASP A 226 -6.77 49.40 28.44
C ASP A 226 -5.61 49.31 29.43
N MET A 227 -4.76 48.30 29.27
CA MET A 227 -3.56 48.02 30.05
C MET A 227 -2.30 48.09 29.17
N THR A 228 -2.36 48.85 28.07
CA THR A 228 -1.24 49.00 27.14
C THR A 228 0.01 49.48 27.89
N ASP A 229 1.14 48.81 27.69
CA ASP A 229 2.42 49.09 28.35
C ASP A 229 2.39 49.08 29.90
N ALA A 230 1.35 48.50 30.51
CA ALA A 230 1.26 48.37 31.96
C ALA A 230 2.28 47.35 32.50
N VAL A 231 2.80 47.62 33.70
CA VAL A 231 3.73 46.73 34.42
C VAL A 231 3.08 46.33 35.73
N ILE A 232 2.61 45.10 35.81
CA ILE A 232 1.95 44.53 36.99
C ILE A 232 2.84 43.42 37.52
N ARG A 233 3.23 43.52 38.79
CA ARG A 233 4.12 42.55 39.43
C ARG A 233 3.56 42.02 40.73
N ASN A 234 3.27 40.72 40.75
CA ASN A 234 3.03 39.94 41.95
C ASN A 234 3.81 38.62 41.90
N GLY A 235 4.92 38.54 42.65
CA GLY A 235 5.87 37.43 42.55
C GLY A 235 5.32 36.07 43.00
N ASN A 236 4.35 36.07 43.93
CA ASN A 236 3.72 34.85 44.46
C ASN A 236 2.20 34.97 44.31
N GLY A 237 1.63 34.41 43.23
CA GLY A 237 0.19 34.28 43.04
C GLY A 237 -0.39 35.03 41.83
N THR A 238 -1.64 35.45 41.94
CA THR A 238 -2.39 36.12 40.87
C THR A 238 -2.00 37.60 40.81
N ALA A 239 -1.55 38.08 39.65
CA ALA A 239 -1.19 39.47 39.44
C ALA A 239 -2.41 40.33 39.11
N LEU A 240 -3.32 39.79 38.28
CA LEU A 240 -4.59 40.40 37.94
C LEU A 240 -5.70 39.33 38.06
N ASP A 241 -6.58 39.47 39.04
CA ASP A 241 -7.79 38.66 39.17
C ASP A 241 -8.96 39.42 38.55
N ALA A 242 -9.42 38.98 37.39
CA ALA A 242 -10.53 39.56 36.66
C ALA A 242 -11.58 38.49 36.31
N LYS A 243 -11.79 37.56 37.23
CA LYS A 243 -12.80 36.50 37.09
C LYS A 243 -14.20 37.07 36.92
N ARG A 244 -14.98 36.49 36.02
CA ARG A 244 -16.39 36.86 35.75
C ARG A 244 -16.60 38.33 35.36
N LEU A 245 -15.53 39.05 35.03
CA LEU A 245 -15.58 40.42 34.53
C LEU A 245 -16.34 40.46 33.21
N LYS A 246 -17.18 41.49 33.04
CA LYS A 246 -17.80 41.82 31.76
C LYS A 246 -17.14 43.06 31.20
N ALA A 247 -16.64 43.01 29.96
CA ALA A 247 -16.09 44.16 29.29
C ALA A 247 -16.37 44.15 27.77
N ALA A 248 -16.37 45.30 27.12
CA ALA A 248 -16.44 45.33 25.65
C ALA A 248 -15.13 44.94 24.96
N GLY A 249 -14.00 45.03 25.66
CA GLY A 249 -12.70 44.63 25.13
C GLY A 249 -11.62 44.69 26.20
N LEU A 250 -10.50 44.00 25.94
CA LEU A 250 -9.33 43.99 26.81
C LEU A 250 -8.08 44.19 25.96
N ALA A 251 -7.37 45.29 26.14
CA ALA A 251 -6.10 45.56 25.47
C ALA A 251 -4.96 45.55 26.49
N GLY A 252 -3.97 44.69 26.27
CA GLY A 252 -2.77 44.56 27.09
C GLY A 252 -1.52 44.53 26.23
N ASP A 253 -1.51 45.31 25.14
CA ASP A 253 -0.40 45.32 24.20
C ASP A 253 0.86 45.89 24.88
N GLY A 254 2.01 45.23 24.70
CA GLY A 254 3.27 45.60 25.35
C GLY A 254 3.30 45.41 26.87
N MET A 255 2.24 44.89 27.49
CA MET A 255 2.17 44.77 28.95
C MET A 255 3.20 43.76 29.49
N ARG A 256 3.65 43.99 30.73
CA ARG A 256 4.51 43.06 31.47
C ARG A 256 3.82 42.63 32.74
N CYS A 257 3.45 41.35 32.81
CA CYS A 257 2.77 40.76 33.95
C CYS A 257 3.63 39.66 34.55
N THR A 258 4.04 39.81 35.81
CA THR A 258 4.66 38.71 36.57
C THR A 258 3.68 38.22 37.62
N GLY A 259 3.30 36.95 37.56
CA GLY A 259 2.15 36.32 38.24
C GLY A 259 1.05 35.94 37.24
N THR A 260 0.03 35.20 37.70
CA THR A 260 -1.08 34.76 36.84
C THR A 260 -2.01 35.92 36.48
N LEU A 261 -2.38 36.02 35.20
CA LEU A 261 -3.50 36.82 34.72
C LEU A 261 -4.75 35.93 34.61
N ASP A 262 -5.75 36.15 35.47
CA ASP A 262 -6.92 35.28 35.60
C ASP A 262 -8.18 35.94 35.02
N LEU A 263 -8.67 35.41 33.91
CA LEU A 263 -9.89 35.82 33.18
C LEU A 263 -10.96 34.72 33.20
N ARG A 264 -10.89 33.78 34.15
CA ARG A 264 -11.85 32.67 34.17
C ARG A 264 -13.28 33.17 34.24
N HIS A 265 -14.15 32.58 33.42
CA HIS A 265 -15.56 32.95 33.28
C HIS A 265 -15.81 34.40 32.84
N ALA A 266 -14.80 35.14 32.39
CA ALA A 266 -15.00 36.50 31.89
C ALA A 266 -15.80 36.49 30.58
N THR A 267 -16.57 37.55 30.35
CA THR A 267 -17.31 37.76 29.10
C THR A 267 -16.83 39.06 28.47
N ILE A 268 -16.05 38.93 27.40
CA ILE A 268 -15.51 40.03 26.64
C ILE A 268 -16.25 40.08 25.31
N THR A 269 -17.11 41.07 25.07
CA THR A 269 -17.91 41.08 23.83
C THR A 269 -17.11 41.40 22.59
N GLY A 270 -15.89 41.93 22.72
CA GLY A 270 -14.98 42.21 21.61
C GLY A 270 -13.66 41.45 21.68
N THR A 271 -12.57 42.14 21.34
CA THR A 271 -11.23 41.54 21.25
C THR A 271 -10.49 41.57 22.60
N ILE A 272 -9.81 40.47 22.89
CA ILE A 272 -8.74 40.38 23.91
C ILE A 272 -7.39 40.41 23.16
N SER A 273 -6.57 41.42 23.40
CA SER A 273 -5.28 41.61 22.72
C SER A 273 -4.12 41.67 23.72
N PHE A 274 -3.07 40.90 23.47
CA PHE A 274 -1.81 40.88 24.24
C PHE A 274 -0.60 40.91 23.29
N ASN A 275 -0.66 41.74 22.26
CA ASN A 275 0.40 41.82 21.25
C ASN A 275 1.69 42.36 21.88
N ARG A 276 2.84 41.73 21.58
CA ARG A 276 4.15 42.07 22.19
C ARG A 276 4.18 42.01 23.73
N ALA A 277 3.20 41.37 24.37
CA ALA A 277 3.15 41.26 25.84
C ALA A 277 4.18 40.24 26.36
N VAL A 278 4.59 40.42 27.62
CA VAL A 278 5.40 39.47 28.38
C VAL A 278 4.61 39.04 29.61
N LEU A 279 4.11 37.80 29.58
CA LEU A 279 3.37 37.19 30.68
C LEU A 279 4.27 36.14 31.34
N ALA A 280 4.48 36.24 32.65
CA ALA A 280 5.43 35.38 33.35
C ALA A 280 4.85 34.82 34.66
N CYS A 281 4.58 33.52 34.66
CA CYS A 281 4.30 32.70 35.83
C CYS A 281 4.99 31.33 35.65
N PRO A 282 6.32 31.23 35.84
CA PRO A 282 7.08 30.01 35.60
C PRO A 282 6.51 28.80 36.35
N GLY A 283 6.40 27.64 35.68
CA GLY A 283 5.84 26.41 36.25
C GLY A 283 4.31 26.40 36.42
N GLY A 284 3.65 27.55 36.28
CA GLY A 284 2.19 27.69 36.35
C GLY A 284 1.56 28.14 35.03
N TYR A 285 0.37 28.73 35.12
CA TYR A 285 -0.28 29.39 33.99
C TYR A 285 -0.05 30.89 34.06
N ALA A 286 0.59 31.45 33.03
CA ALA A 286 0.76 32.89 32.87
C ALA A 286 -0.58 33.57 32.54
N LEU A 287 -1.43 32.86 31.79
CA LEU A 287 -2.79 33.27 31.45
C LEU A 287 -3.78 32.14 31.75
N SER A 288 -4.76 32.42 32.61
CA SER A 288 -5.84 31.50 32.97
C SER A 288 -7.18 32.07 32.53
N ALA A 289 -7.66 31.63 31.38
CA ALA A 289 -8.86 32.12 30.71
C ALA A 289 -9.82 30.97 30.37
N GLY A 290 -10.02 30.04 31.32
CA GLY A 290 -10.99 28.95 31.19
C GLY A 290 -12.43 29.45 31.22
N ASP A 291 -13.29 28.83 30.43
CA ASP A 291 -14.71 29.20 30.26
C ASP A 291 -14.90 30.68 29.87
N VAL A 292 -13.92 31.29 29.18
CA VAL A 292 -14.02 32.68 28.70
C VAL A 292 -14.92 32.75 27.46
N ARG A 293 -15.71 33.82 27.35
CA ARG A 293 -16.43 34.16 26.12
C ARG A 293 -15.81 35.40 25.50
N ALA A 294 -15.30 35.27 24.27
CA ALA A 294 -14.72 36.36 23.51
C ALA A 294 -15.12 36.29 22.04
N ASP A 295 -15.13 37.44 21.35
CA ASP A 295 -15.24 37.43 19.90
C ASP A 295 -13.89 37.02 19.29
N ARG A 296 -12.81 37.66 19.73
CA ARG A 296 -11.45 37.37 19.24
C ARG A 296 -10.42 37.40 20.37
N PHE A 297 -9.40 36.56 20.25
CA PHE A 297 -8.24 36.51 21.14
C PHE A 297 -6.95 36.60 20.31
N GLU A 298 -6.19 37.68 20.49
CA GLU A 298 -4.97 37.97 19.73
C GLU A 298 -3.75 38.02 20.67
N ILE A 299 -2.80 37.13 20.44
CA ILE A 299 -1.46 37.12 21.05
C ILE A 299 -0.44 37.00 19.91
N GLU A 300 -0.21 38.11 19.22
CA GLU A 300 0.68 38.15 18.06
C GLU A 300 1.94 38.99 18.30
N GLN A 301 2.74 39.12 17.23
CA GLN A 301 3.88 40.04 17.13
C GLN A 301 5.01 39.77 18.13
N GLY A 302 5.33 38.50 18.38
CA GLY A 302 6.48 38.13 19.22
C GLY A 302 6.22 38.26 20.72
N ALA A 303 4.95 38.17 21.15
CA ALA A 303 4.59 38.00 22.54
C ALA A 303 5.29 36.77 23.16
N ARG A 304 5.59 36.85 24.47
CA ARG A 304 6.30 35.81 25.21
C ARG A 304 5.52 35.41 26.45
N ALA A 305 5.29 34.12 26.62
CA ALA A 305 4.70 33.54 27.81
C ALA A 305 5.73 32.63 28.50
N HIS A 306 6.13 33.00 29.72
CA HIS A 306 6.88 32.13 30.62
C HIS A 306 5.87 31.44 31.54
N GLY A 307 5.46 30.22 31.21
CA GLY A 307 4.32 29.53 31.81
C GLY A 307 3.20 29.27 30.78
N GLY A 308 2.30 28.34 31.10
CA GLY A 308 1.27 27.88 30.18
C GLY A 308 0.14 28.90 29.96
N ILE A 309 -0.62 28.70 28.88
CA ILE A 309 -1.87 29.41 28.57
C ILE A 309 -3.03 28.42 28.69
N SER A 310 -4.04 28.76 29.49
CA SER A 310 -5.20 27.90 29.75
C SER A 310 -6.49 28.56 29.24
N LEU A 311 -7.17 27.91 28.31
CA LEU A 311 -8.42 28.29 27.66
C LEU A 311 -9.43 27.10 27.57
N PRO A 312 -9.53 26.19 28.56
CA PRO A 312 -10.43 25.03 28.45
C PRO A 312 -11.89 25.48 28.42
N ARG A 313 -12.71 24.80 27.60
CA ARG A 313 -14.15 25.07 27.41
C ARG A 313 -14.51 26.52 27.05
N SER A 314 -13.54 27.28 26.57
CA SER A 314 -13.74 28.67 26.18
C SER A 314 -14.47 28.76 24.84
N LEU A 315 -15.26 29.82 24.67
CA LEU A 315 -15.99 30.12 23.45
C LEU A 315 -15.36 31.36 22.79
N ILE A 316 -14.63 31.16 21.70
CA ILE A 316 -14.05 32.24 20.89
C ILE A 316 -14.74 32.24 19.53
N ARG A 317 -15.58 33.24 19.28
CA ARG A 317 -16.51 33.23 18.13
C ARG A 317 -15.81 33.36 16.77
N ASP A 318 -14.71 34.10 16.71
CA ASP A 318 -13.96 34.37 15.48
C ASP A 318 -12.61 33.63 15.50
N THR A 319 -11.58 34.19 16.15
CA THR A 319 -10.21 33.70 15.97
C THR A 319 -9.42 33.73 17.27
N LEU A 320 -8.69 32.65 17.56
CA LEU A 320 -7.57 32.57 18.48
C LEU A 320 -6.27 32.67 17.67
N ALA A 321 -5.67 33.85 17.64
CA ALA A 321 -4.44 34.13 16.91
C ALA A 321 -3.23 34.13 17.86
N LEU A 322 -2.26 33.27 17.57
CA LEU A 322 -1.06 33.01 18.38
C LEU A 322 0.22 33.16 17.53
N ARG A 323 0.20 34.05 16.52
CA ARG A 323 1.27 34.14 15.53
C ARG A 323 2.59 34.61 16.14
N GLY A 324 3.65 33.83 15.93
CA GLY A 324 4.98 34.13 16.47
C GLY A 324 5.05 34.13 18.00
N LEU A 325 4.07 33.52 18.68
CA LEU A 325 4.06 33.36 20.13
C LEU A 325 5.17 32.39 20.56
N SER A 326 5.94 32.76 21.59
CA SER A 326 6.87 31.86 22.26
C SER A 326 6.36 31.52 23.67
N VAL A 327 6.12 30.23 23.92
CA VAL A 327 5.72 29.70 25.23
C VAL A 327 6.81 28.76 25.74
N HIS A 328 7.38 29.07 26.90
CA HIS A 328 8.41 28.27 27.56
C HIS A 328 8.25 28.29 29.09
N ASP A 329 9.16 27.66 29.83
CA ASP A 329 9.10 27.53 31.30
C ASP A 329 7.77 26.97 31.83
N THR A 330 7.19 26.03 31.09
CA THR A 330 5.88 25.46 31.39
C THR A 330 5.98 24.38 32.45
N GLY A 331 4.95 24.22 33.27
CA GLY A 331 4.78 23.04 34.14
C GLY A 331 4.41 21.75 33.38
N GLY A 332 4.70 21.69 32.07
CA GLY A 332 4.41 20.58 31.17
C GLY A 332 3.30 20.82 30.13
N ARG A 333 2.44 21.82 30.33
CA ARG A 333 1.37 22.20 29.38
C ARG A 333 1.60 23.63 28.89
N ALA A 334 1.81 23.79 27.59
CA ALA A 334 2.06 25.08 26.97
C ALA A 334 0.75 25.81 26.60
N LEU A 335 -0.18 25.09 25.98
CA LEU A 335 -1.50 25.61 25.64
C LEU A 335 -2.55 24.53 25.90
N VAL A 336 -3.59 24.89 26.65
CA VAL A 336 -4.73 24.01 26.97
C VAL A 336 -5.99 24.66 26.46
N ALA A 337 -6.60 24.12 25.40
CA ALA A 337 -7.91 24.52 24.91
C ALA A 337 -8.84 23.31 24.76
N SER A 338 -8.72 22.35 25.69
CA SER A 338 -9.55 21.15 25.75
C SER A 338 -11.04 21.51 25.85
N GLY A 339 -11.88 20.92 24.99
CA GLY A 339 -13.31 21.20 24.91
C GLY A 339 -13.67 22.63 24.49
N ALA A 340 -12.71 23.43 24.03
CA ALA A 340 -12.96 24.80 23.59
C ALA A 340 -13.68 24.84 22.23
N HIS A 341 -14.56 25.82 22.05
CA HIS A 341 -15.26 26.08 20.81
C HIS A 341 -14.69 27.36 20.19
N ILE A 342 -13.79 27.19 19.23
CA ILE A 342 -13.01 28.28 18.64
C ILE A 342 -13.12 28.21 17.13
N THR A 343 -13.73 29.20 16.48
CA THR A 343 -13.97 29.12 15.02
C THR A 343 -12.66 28.96 14.24
N ASN A 344 -11.63 29.75 14.53
CA ASN A 344 -10.31 29.65 13.90
C ASN A 344 -9.20 29.61 14.95
N ILE A 345 -8.36 28.57 14.92
CA ILE A 345 -7.13 28.49 15.72
C ILE A 345 -5.94 28.69 14.78
N VAL A 346 -5.14 29.72 15.04
CA VAL A 346 -4.00 30.11 14.21
C VAL A 346 -2.75 30.24 15.08
N ALA A 347 -1.74 29.41 14.84
CA ALA A 347 -0.48 29.42 15.60
C ALA A 347 0.76 29.48 14.70
N ASP A 348 0.71 30.27 13.62
CA ASP A 348 1.79 30.32 12.64
C ASP A 348 3.13 30.76 13.24
N ALA A 349 4.20 30.06 12.88
CA ALA A 349 5.55 30.31 13.37
C ALA A 349 5.66 30.42 14.91
N ALA A 350 4.71 29.83 15.64
CA ALA A 350 4.74 29.78 17.09
C ALA A 350 5.72 28.71 17.59
N SER A 351 6.23 28.90 18.81
CA SER A 351 7.13 27.97 19.47
C SER A 351 6.58 27.60 20.84
N PHE A 352 6.28 26.33 21.03
CA PHE A 352 5.74 25.79 22.28
C PHE A 352 6.73 24.78 22.89
N THR A 353 7.16 25.04 24.13
CA THR A 353 7.88 24.07 24.96
C THR A 353 6.91 23.49 25.99
N GLY A 354 6.39 22.30 25.72
CA GLY A 354 5.29 21.71 26.48
C GLY A 354 4.16 21.18 25.60
N GLN A 355 3.23 20.45 26.21
CA GLN A 355 2.07 19.88 25.52
C GLN A 355 1.11 20.97 25.00
N LEU A 356 0.66 20.79 23.75
CA LEU A 356 -0.46 21.48 23.12
C LEU A 356 -1.72 20.60 23.22
N ALA A 357 -2.60 20.89 24.17
CA ALA A 357 -3.82 20.13 24.43
C ALA A 357 -5.04 20.79 23.77
N LEU A 358 -5.55 20.16 22.72
CA LEU A 358 -6.70 20.54 21.91
C LEU A 358 -7.72 19.38 21.83
N ASP A 359 -7.72 18.49 22.83
CA ASP A 359 -8.63 17.36 22.92
C ASP A 359 -10.08 17.85 23.02
N GLU A 360 -10.97 17.18 22.28
CA GLU A 360 -12.40 17.52 22.20
C GLU A 360 -12.68 18.98 21.76
N ALA A 361 -11.68 19.68 21.21
CA ALA A 361 -11.87 21.03 20.70
C ALA A 361 -12.71 21.02 19.42
N GLU A 362 -13.59 22.02 19.28
CA GLU A 362 -14.34 22.27 18.05
C GLU A 362 -13.81 23.52 17.36
N ALA A 363 -13.35 23.36 16.13
CA ALA A 363 -12.91 24.46 15.29
C ALA A 363 -13.37 24.32 13.85
N THR A 364 -13.46 25.43 13.12
CA THR A 364 -13.64 25.38 11.67
C THR A 364 -12.29 25.18 10.98
N TYR A 365 -11.27 25.90 11.43
CA TYR A 365 -9.90 25.81 10.93
C TYR A 365 -8.91 25.70 12.09
N ILE A 366 -7.92 24.82 11.93
CA ILE A 366 -6.74 24.79 12.80
C ILE A 366 -5.51 24.88 11.90
N ARG A 367 -4.69 25.90 12.14
CA ARG A 367 -3.47 26.16 11.36
C ARG A 367 -2.26 26.26 12.29
N LEU A 368 -1.35 25.31 12.12
CA LEU A 368 -0.09 25.13 12.83
C LEU A 368 1.10 25.25 11.86
N SER A 369 1.01 26.18 10.91
CA SER A 369 2.02 26.36 9.86
C SER A 369 3.35 26.82 10.45
N ASP A 370 4.46 26.18 10.07
CA ASP A 370 5.82 26.45 10.59
C ASP A 370 5.93 26.47 12.14
N THR A 371 4.98 25.82 12.82
CA THR A 371 4.93 25.76 14.28
C THR A 371 5.99 24.79 14.80
N ARG A 372 6.70 25.18 15.87
CA ARG A 372 7.65 24.32 16.56
C ARG A 372 7.09 23.90 17.91
N ILE A 373 6.99 22.61 18.14
CA ILE A 373 6.56 22.03 19.41
C ILE A 373 7.65 21.08 19.89
N SER A 374 8.17 21.32 21.09
CA SER A 374 9.15 20.45 21.73
C SER A 374 8.59 19.91 23.04
N TRP A 375 8.35 18.60 23.07
CA TRP A 375 7.93 17.86 24.25
C TRP A 375 8.43 16.39 24.17
N PRO A 376 9.71 16.14 24.49
CA PRO A 376 10.41 14.89 24.17
C PRO A 376 10.08 13.69 25.08
N HIS A 377 8.90 13.65 25.72
CA HIS A 377 8.49 12.54 26.59
C HIS A 377 7.59 11.55 25.83
N ASP A 378 7.40 10.32 26.34
CA ASP A 378 6.43 9.30 25.85
C ASP A 378 4.95 9.75 25.96
N ALA A 379 4.71 11.06 26.06
CA ALA A 379 3.42 11.71 26.18
C ALA A 379 3.09 12.48 24.88
N TRP A 380 1.81 12.72 24.64
CA TRP A 380 1.34 13.42 23.45
C TRP A 380 1.80 14.88 23.46
N SER A 381 2.65 15.26 22.52
CA SER A 381 3.13 16.64 22.34
C SER A 381 2.00 17.52 21.82
N VAL A 382 1.20 17.00 20.88
CA VAL A 382 -0.04 17.60 20.39
C VAL A 382 -1.16 16.61 20.61
N ASN A 383 -2.15 16.99 21.41
CA ASN A 383 -3.33 16.18 21.65
C ASN A 383 -4.54 16.77 20.92
N LEU A 384 -5.00 16.10 19.87
CA LEU A 384 -6.19 16.41 19.06
C LEU A 384 -7.24 15.29 19.19
N GLN A 385 -7.16 14.49 20.26
CA GLN A 385 -8.06 13.37 20.47
C GLN A 385 -9.52 13.82 20.43
N SER A 386 -10.34 13.14 19.61
CA SER A 386 -11.76 13.42 19.43
C SER A 386 -12.11 14.87 19.04
N ALA A 387 -11.13 15.68 18.63
CA ALA A 387 -11.39 17.03 18.17
C ALA A 387 -12.17 17.03 16.85
N THR A 388 -12.92 18.09 16.58
CA THR A 388 -13.68 18.26 15.35
C THR A 388 -13.25 19.54 14.64
N VAL A 389 -12.62 19.37 13.47
CA VAL A 389 -12.20 20.44 12.57
C VAL A 389 -13.14 20.45 11.37
N ARG A 390 -14.08 21.40 11.31
CA ARG A 390 -15.16 21.39 10.31
C ARG A 390 -14.66 21.55 8.87
N ARG A 391 -13.51 22.20 8.64
CA ARG A 391 -12.93 22.38 7.31
C ARG A 391 -11.53 21.83 7.18
N GLU A 392 -10.54 22.52 7.72
CA GLU A 392 -9.13 22.23 7.41
C GLU A 392 -8.24 22.21 8.65
N LEU A 393 -7.42 21.17 8.74
CA LEU A 393 -6.28 21.08 9.65
C LEU A 393 -5.00 21.21 8.82
N ASN A 394 -4.31 22.34 8.95
CA ASN A 394 -3.08 22.63 8.23
C ASN A 394 -1.90 22.63 9.20
N CYS A 395 -1.00 21.66 9.02
CA CYS A 395 0.24 21.49 9.77
C CYS A 395 1.46 21.60 8.85
N GLU A 396 1.38 22.41 7.79
CA GLU A 396 2.46 22.60 6.82
C GLU A 396 3.73 23.13 7.49
N GLY A 397 4.89 22.53 7.21
CA GLY A 397 6.18 22.92 7.79
C GLY A 397 6.31 22.72 9.31
N MET A 398 5.30 22.11 9.97
CA MET A 398 5.30 21.90 11.41
C MET A 398 6.48 21.02 11.84
N ARG A 399 7.18 21.42 12.90
CA ARG A 399 8.23 20.63 13.55
C ARG A 399 7.74 20.20 14.91
N ASN A 400 7.68 18.89 15.14
CA ASN A 400 7.17 18.33 16.38
C ASN A 400 8.15 17.31 16.93
N GLU A 401 8.58 17.51 18.16
CA GLU A 401 9.28 16.49 18.96
C GLU A 401 8.27 15.91 19.98
N GLY A 402 8.00 14.61 19.87
CA GLY A 402 6.97 13.87 20.59
C GLY A 402 5.88 13.30 19.67
N THR A 403 4.81 12.77 20.25
CA THR A 403 3.71 12.15 19.48
C THR A 403 2.56 13.12 19.20
N VAL A 404 2.15 13.22 17.93
CA VAL A 404 0.88 13.85 17.56
C VAL A 404 -0.26 12.83 17.72
N ASN A 405 -1.11 13.03 18.73
CA ASN A 405 -2.32 12.22 18.95
C ASN A 405 -3.51 12.82 18.21
N ALA A 406 -3.92 12.20 17.11
CA ALA A 406 -5.10 12.51 16.31
C ALA A 406 -6.13 11.37 16.35
N TYR A 407 -6.15 10.59 17.45
CA TYR A 407 -7.08 9.49 17.61
C TYR A 407 -8.54 9.97 17.56
N GLY A 408 -9.33 9.41 16.65
CA GLY A 408 -10.74 9.78 16.48
C GLY A 408 -10.99 11.23 16.03
N LEU A 409 -9.96 11.95 15.58
CA LEU A 409 -10.06 13.29 15.03
C LEU A 409 -10.98 13.30 13.80
N ARG A 410 -11.86 14.30 13.70
CA ARG A 410 -12.73 14.52 12.54
C ARG A 410 -12.32 15.78 11.80
N VAL A 411 -11.98 15.67 10.52
CA VAL A 411 -11.63 16.79 9.64
C VAL A 411 -12.60 16.81 8.46
N GLY A 412 -13.33 17.90 8.25
CA GLY A 412 -14.41 17.92 7.25
C GLY A 412 -13.92 17.92 5.80
N THR A 413 -12.89 18.71 5.47
CA THR A 413 -12.43 18.89 4.07
C THR A 413 -11.03 18.34 3.83
N MET A 414 -10.00 18.80 4.54
CA MET A 414 -8.64 18.33 4.27
C MET A 414 -7.71 18.46 5.46
N MET A 415 -6.75 17.54 5.53
CA MET A 415 -5.63 17.59 6.46
C MET A 415 -4.33 17.64 5.66
N VAL A 416 -3.50 18.64 5.95
CA VAL A 416 -2.25 18.93 5.22
C VAL A 416 -1.08 18.87 6.20
N LEU A 417 -0.07 18.07 5.86
CA LEU A 417 1.19 17.89 6.61
C LEU A 417 2.42 18.12 5.71
N THR A 418 2.26 18.85 4.60
CA THR A 418 3.33 19.11 3.64
C THR A 418 4.56 19.73 4.29
N GLY A 419 5.73 19.13 4.08
CA GLY A 419 7.00 19.56 4.68
C GLY A 419 7.09 19.46 6.21
N ALA A 420 6.14 18.81 6.88
CA ALA A 420 6.22 18.63 8.33
C ALA A 420 7.31 17.61 8.70
N ASN A 421 7.94 17.84 9.86
CA ASN A 421 8.93 16.94 10.46
C ASN A 421 8.41 16.49 11.84
N LEU A 422 8.01 15.24 11.94
CA LEU A 422 7.46 14.63 13.15
C LEU A 422 8.47 13.63 13.73
N ASP A 423 9.06 13.96 14.87
CA ASP A 423 10.00 13.09 15.58
C ASP A 423 9.37 12.55 16.87
N GLY A 424 8.80 11.35 16.78
CA GLY A 424 8.28 10.62 17.93
C GLY A 424 9.37 9.87 18.71
N GLY A 425 10.64 9.93 18.31
CA GLY A 425 11.73 9.19 18.91
C GLY A 425 11.50 7.67 18.86
N ARG A 426 11.25 7.04 20.01
CA ARG A 426 10.93 5.60 20.10
C ARG A 426 9.43 5.30 20.00
N ALA A 427 8.58 6.32 20.10
CA ALA A 427 7.13 6.19 20.05
C ALA A 427 6.58 6.40 18.62
N ALA A 428 5.25 6.47 18.48
CA ALA A 428 4.62 6.88 17.23
C ALA A 428 4.86 8.38 16.99
N SER A 429 5.14 8.77 15.75
CA SER A 429 5.23 10.18 15.35
C SER A 429 3.83 10.77 15.14
N LEU A 430 2.93 9.97 14.55
CA LEU A 430 1.53 10.31 14.33
C LEU A 430 0.63 9.13 14.69
N SER A 431 -0.19 9.28 15.74
CA SER A 431 -1.23 8.33 16.12
C SER A 431 -2.59 8.86 15.67
N ALA A 432 -3.01 8.47 14.47
CA ALA A 432 -4.25 8.92 13.82
C ALA A 432 -5.22 7.76 13.56
N SER A 433 -5.25 6.79 14.49
CA SER A 433 -6.20 5.68 14.42
C SER A 433 -7.64 6.19 14.51
N ARG A 434 -8.52 5.64 13.67
CA ARG A 434 -9.94 6.04 13.55
C ARG A 434 -10.15 7.51 13.14
N ILE A 435 -9.14 8.17 12.55
CA ILE A 435 -9.33 9.51 11.99
C ILE A 435 -10.36 9.48 10.86
N VAL A 436 -11.22 10.50 10.79
CA VAL A 436 -12.16 10.70 9.70
C VAL A 436 -11.80 11.98 8.98
N VAL A 437 -11.43 11.88 7.70
CA VAL A 437 -11.13 13.03 6.84
C VAL A 437 -12.14 13.04 5.70
N GLY A 438 -13.08 13.97 5.67
CA GLY A 438 -14.14 14.03 4.66
C GLY A 438 -13.65 14.30 3.24
N GLY A 439 -12.44 14.83 3.07
CA GLY A 439 -11.78 14.96 1.77
C GLY A 439 -10.37 14.35 1.74
N ARG A 440 -9.34 15.16 1.45
CA ARG A 440 -7.98 14.67 1.16
C ARG A 440 -7.08 14.73 2.39
N LEU A 441 -6.29 13.68 2.61
CA LEU A 441 -5.17 13.68 3.56
C LEU A 441 -3.85 13.74 2.78
N THR A 442 -3.08 14.80 2.97
CA THR A 442 -1.87 15.10 2.19
C THR A 442 -0.66 15.24 3.10
N PHE A 443 0.35 14.41 2.89
CA PHE A 443 1.66 14.54 3.54
C PHE A 443 2.65 15.28 2.65
N GLY A 444 2.54 15.14 1.32
CA GLY A 444 3.33 15.89 0.34
C GLY A 444 4.84 15.64 0.38
N ASP A 445 5.55 16.26 -0.57
CA ASP A 445 6.99 16.12 -0.69
C ASP A 445 7.70 16.69 0.54
N THR A 446 8.88 16.17 0.88
CA THR A 446 9.75 16.58 2.01
C THR A 446 9.24 16.28 3.42
N PHE A 447 8.03 15.72 3.57
CA PHE A 447 7.56 15.24 4.87
C PHE A 447 8.48 14.15 5.43
N GLN A 448 8.82 14.29 6.71
CA GLN A 448 9.68 13.35 7.44
C GLN A 448 8.98 12.91 8.73
N ALA A 449 9.01 11.61 8.98
CA ALA A 449 8.56 11.02 10.22
C ALA A 449 9.63 10.08 10.78
N ASN A 450 10.06 10.32 12.01
CA ASN A 450 10.85 9.39 12.81
C ASN A 450 9.92 8.79 13.88
N GLY A 451 9.58 7.51 13.74
CA GLY A 451 8.54 6.83 14.51
C GLY A 451 7.34 6.43 13.67
N ASP A 452 6.54 5.50 14.21
CA ASP A 452 5.40 4.90 13.51
C ASP A 452 4.31 5.94 13.14
N ILE A 453 3.72 5.79 11.95
CA ILE A 453 2.51 6.50 11.51
C ILE A 453 1.35 5.50 11.54
N ASP A 454 0.37 5.73 12.41
CA ASP A 454 -0.81 4.88 12.56
C ASP A 454 -2.06 5.54 11.97
N LEU A 455 -2.54 5.01 10.85
CA LEU A 455 -3.81 5.36 10.19
C LEU A 455 -4.78 4.17 10.21
N SER A 456 -4.65 3.27 11.19
CA SER A 456 -5.54 2.12 11.33
C SER A 456 -6.99 2.59 11.49
N HIS A 457 -7.91 1.92 10.80
CA HIS A 457 -9.34 2.26 10.80
C HIS A 457 -9.68 3.69 10.36
N ALA A 458 -8.77 4.38 9.66
CA ALA A 458 -9.06 5.71 9.11
C ALA A 458 -10.17 5.64 8.03
N ASP A 459 -11.02 6.66 7.95
CA ASP A 459 -11.98 6.86 6.84
C ASP A 459 -11.64 8.17 6.11
N ILE A 460 -11.13 8.04 4.89
CA ILE A 460 -10.69 9.16 4.03
C ILE A 460 -11.67 9.26 2.84
N GLY A 461 -12.37 10.39 2.77
CA GLY A 461 -13.44 10.65 1.80
C GLY A 461 -12.98 10.95 0.38
N LYS A 462 -11.70 11.29 0.18
CA LYS A 462 -11.06 11.39 -1.14
C LYS A 462 -9.75 10.59 -1.14
N SER A 463 -8.64 11.22 -1.50
CA SER A 463 -7.36 10.55 -1.71
C SER A 463 -6.46 10.63 -0.46
N LEU A 464 -5.62 9.61 -0.28
CA LEU A 464 -4.48 9.64 0.64
C LEU A 464 -3.21 9.88 -0.19
N ALA A 465 -2.61 11.06 -0.05
CA ALA A 465 -1.41 11.44 -0.80
C ALA A 465 -0.18 11.46 0.11
N MET A 466 0.68 10.46 -0.07
CA MET A 466 1.95 10.25 0.63
C MET A 466 3.10 10.18 -0.39
N ASP A 467 3.08 11.10 -1.35
CA ASP A 467 4.14 11.22 -2.36
C ASP A 467 5.40 11.84 -1.74
N GLY A 468 6.57 11.31 -2.07
CA GLY A 468 7.87 11.86 -1.65
C GLY A 468 8.17 11.78 -0.15
N VAL A 469 7.32 11.11 0.65
CA VAL A 469 7.47 11.03 2.10
C VAL A 469 8.66 10.18 2.51
N ARG A 470 9.30 10.51 3.64
CA ARG A 470 10.30 9.66 4.31
C ARG A 470 9.81 9.27 5.69
N VAL A 471 9.66 7.97 5.94
CA VAL A 471 9.19 7.41 7.20
C VAL A 471 10.21 6.42 7.72
N VAL A 472 10.82 6.74 8.86
CA VAL A 472 11.68 5.83 9.62
C VAL A 472 10.82 5.19 10.71
N GLY A 473 10.23 4.05 10.42
CA GLY A 473 9.22 3.39 11.25
C GLY A 473 8.22 2.61 10.41
N ARG A 474 7.04 2.33 10.97
CA ARG A 474 5.96 1.62 10.29
C ARG A 474 4.83 2.56 9.89
N LEU A 475 4.33 2.38 8.67
CA LEU A 475 3.09 2.95 8.17
C LEU A 475 1.97 1.91 8.30
N ARG A 476 1.03 2.12 9.23
CA ARG A 476 -0.13 1.24 9.42
C ARG A 476 -1.37 1.82 8.75
N LEU A 477 -1.95 1.03 7.87
CA LEU A 477 -3.21 1.29 7.14
C LEU A 477 -4.22 0.16 7.40
N PHE A 478 -4.11 -0.50 8.56
CA PHE A 478 -4.93 -1.65 8.93
C PHE A 478 -6.43 -1.31 8.89
N ARG A 479 -7.18 -1.97 8.02
CA ARG A 479 -8.63 -1.76 7.83
C ARG A 479 -9.02 -0.29 7.61
N ALA A 480 -8.13 0.50 7.02
CA ALA A 480 -8.46 1.86 6.60
C ALA A 480 -9.33 1.84 5.33
N ARG A 481 -10.10 2.90 5.11
CA ARG A 481 -10.93 3.12 3.93
C ARG A 481 -10.55 4.42 3.25
N VAL A 482 -10.32 4.36 1.94
CA VAL A 482 -10.01 5.50 1.07
C VAL A 482 -10.97 5.46 -0.11
N ARG A 483 -11.84 6.47 -0.24
CA ARG A 483 -12.89 6.50 -1.28
C ARG A 483 -12.40 6.87 -2.69
N SER A 484 -11.13 7.27 -2.83
CA SER A 484 -10.48 7.56 -4.11
C SER A 484 -9.12 6.84 -4.13
N ASP A 485 -8.03 7.54 -4.44
CA ASP A 485 -6.72 6.94 -4.67
C ASP A 485 -5.81 6.97 -3.43
N VAL A 486 -4.94 5.97 -3.33
CA VAL A 486 -3.79 5.97 -2.42
C VAL A 486 -2.53 6.17 -3.24
N LEU A 487 -1.82 7.27 -2.99
CA LEU A 487 -0.62 7.67 -3.72
C LEU A 487 0.60 7.57 -2.79
N LEU A 488 1.55 6.72 -3.15
CA LEU A 488 2.81 6.46 -2.46
C LEU A 488 3.99 6.65 -3.44
N ARG A 489 3.91 7.66 -4.32
CA ARG A 489 4.90 7.86 -5.38
C ARG A 489 6.21 8.33 -4.76
N HIS A 490 7.32 7.68 -5.09
CA HIS A 490 8.65 8.01 -4.55
C HIS A 490 8.77 8.00 -3.02
N ALA A 491 7.81 7.39 -2.31
CA ALA A 491 7.84 7.26 -0.86
C ALA A 491 9.02 6.38 -0.41
N GLN A 492 9.59 6.71 0.75
CA GLN A 492 10.69 5.99 1.37
C GLN A 492 10.23 5.55 2.77
N VAL A 493 10.11 4.24 3.00
CA VAL A 493 9.73 3.69 4.29
C VAL A 493 10.76 2.67 4.73
N GLU A 494 11.39 2.91 5.87
CA GLU A 494 12.44 2.04 6.40
C GLU A 494 12.15 1.67 7.86
N GLY A 495 12.38 0.41 8.21
CA GLY A 495 12.12 -0.08 9.56
C GLY A 495 12.38 -1.58 9.70
N ARG A 496 12.14 -2.12 10.89
CA ARG A 496 12.29 -3.56 11.14
C ARG A 496 10.99 -4.30 10.86
N GLY A 497 11.08 -5.43 10.16
CA GLY A 497 9.93 -6.30 9.89
C GLY A 497 9.00 -5.72 8.82
N ILE A 498 7.73 -5.52 9.17
CA ILE A 498 6.70 -5.05 8.24
C ILE A 498 6.57 -3.54 8.36
N VAL A 499 7.01 -2.83 7.32
CA VAL A 499 7.12 -1.38 7.27
C VAL A 499 5.86 -0.72 6.73
N ILE A 500 5.15 -1.37 5.81
CA ILE A 500 3.83 -0.92 5.35
C ILE A 500 2.84 -2.03 5.65
N ASP A 501 1.89 -1.76 6.54
CA ASP A 501 0.90 -2.72 7.00
C ASP A 501 -0.51 -2.30 6.60
N ALA A 502 -0.96 -2.75 5.43
CA ALA A 502 -2.25 -2.39 4.83
C ALA A 502 -3.23 -3.57 4.80
N ILE A 503 -3.22 -4.42 5.84
CA ILE A 503 -4.16 -5.54 5.94
C ILE A 503 -5.61 -5.01 5.91
N GLY A 504 -6.41 -5.52 4.97
CA GLY A 504 -7.82 -5.13 4.85
C GLY A 504 -8.05 -3.68 4.44
N LEU A 505 -7.02 -3.00 3.90
CA LEU A 505 -7.19 -1.66 3.32
C LEU A 505 -8.21 -1.72 2.17
N ARG A 506 -9.18 -0.81 2.19
CA ARG A 506 -10.15 -0.66 1.11
C ARG A 506 -9.93 0.66 0.39
N VAL A 507 -9.58 0.57 -0.88
CA VAL A 507 -9.39 1.68 -1.80
C VAL A 507 -10.48 1.55 -2.87
N ASP A 508 -11.35 2.55 -3.01
CA ASP A 508 -12.37 2.52 -4.06
C ASP A 508 -11.77 2.91 -5.43
N GLY A 509 -10.64 3.65 -5.44
CA GLY A 509 -9.83 3.96 -6.63
C GLY A 509 -8.54 3.13 -6.73
N ARG A 510 -7.44 3.74 -7.20
CA ARG A 510 -6.16 3.08 -7.46
C ARG A 510 -5.20 3.20 -6.27
N LEU A 511 -4.46 2.12 -5.98
CA LEU A 511 -3.25 2.18 -5.16
C LEU A 511 -2.02 2.31 -6.08
N THR A 512 -1.35 3.45 -6.02
CA THR A 512 -0.16 3.75 -6.82
C THR A 512 1.06 3.92 -5.94
N ALA A 513 1.99 2.98 -5.98
CA ALA A 513 3.27 2.99 -5.26
C ALA A 513 4.46 3.07 -6.23
N ARG A 514 4.37 3.99 -7.20
CA ARG A 514 5.39 4.16 -8.24
C ARG A 514 6.70 4.64 -7.63
N GLY A 515 7.80 3.95 -7.87
CA GLY A 515 9.11 4.34 -7.33
C GLY A 515 9.22 4.26 -5.80
N LEU A 516 8.31 3.55 -5.12
CA LEU A 516 8.35 3.29 -3.68
C LEU A 516 9.68 2.62 -3.31
N LYS A 517 10.34 3.06 -2.25
CA LYS A 517 11.49 2.38 -1.64
C LYS A 517 11.11 1.91 -0.25
N ALA A 518 10.98 0.60 -0.07
CA ALA A 518 10.65 -0.01 1.21
C ALA A 518 11.82 -0.89 1.67
N ALA A 519 12.46 -0.51 2.78
CA ALA A 519 13.44 -1.33 3.48
C ALA A 519 12.73 -2.08 4.62
N GLY A 520 12.17 -3.24 4.28
CA GLY A 520 11.26 -4.05 5.08
C GLY A 520 10.11 -4.60 4.24
N ALA A 521 9.22 -5.39 4.86
CA ALA A 521 8.09 -6.00 4.17
C ALA A 521 6.92 -5.03 3.94
N VAL A 522 6.29 -5.15 2.79
CA VAL A 522 5.01 -4.49 2.43
C VAL A 522 3.91 -5.53 2.46
N ARG A 523 2.90 -5.33 3.30
CA ARG A 523 1.78 -6.26 3.47
C ARG A 523 0.47 -5.62 3.02
N LEU A 524 -0.11 -6.19 1.97
CA LEU A 524 -1.38 -5.83 1.33
C LEU A 524 -2.42 -6.96 1.46
N THR A 525 -2.33 -7.79 2.50
CA THR A 525 -3.21 -8.94 2.69
C THR A 525 -4.68 -8.50 2.75
N ALA A 526 -5.55 -9.17 1.98
CA ALA A 526 -6.97 -8.84 1.89
C ALA A 526 -7.26 -7.37 1.52
N ILE A 527 -6.35 -6.71 0.79
CA ILE A 527 -6.62 -5.38 0.20
C ILE A 527 -7.75 -5.48 -0.81
N THR A 528 -8.60 -4.46 -0.89
CA THR A 528 -9.53 -4.25 -1.99
C THR A 528 -9.17 -2.96 -2.70
N THR A 529 -8.89 -2.99 -3.99
CA THR A 529 -8.54 -1.80 -4.80
C THR A 529 -9.09 -1.94 -6.22
N ASP A 530 -9.27 -0.82 -6.92
CA ASP A 530 -9.57 -0.86 -8.35
C ASP A 530 -8.36 -1.41 -9.11
N SER A 531 -7.23 -0.72 -9.06
CA SER A 531 -5.97 -1.15 -9.69
C SER A 531 -4.81 -1.07 -8.69
N LEU A 532 -3.77 -1.88 -8.89
CA LEU A 532 -2.55 -1.89 -8.08
C LEU A 532 -1.33 -1.62 -8.97
N VAL A 533 -0.64 -0.49 -8.75
CA VAL A 533 0.53 -0.09 -9.54
C VAL A 533 1.77 0.01 -8.67
N LEU A 534 2.77 -0.82 -8.97
CA LEU A 534 4.05 -0.98 -8.28
C LEU A 534 5.26 -0.72 -9.20
N THR A 535 5.05 -0.12 -10.38
CA THR A 535 6.10 0.24 -11.32
C THR A 535 7.26 0.98 -10.63
N GLY A 536 8.49 0.49 -10.81
CA GLY A 536 9.69 1.08 -10.23
C GLY A 536 9.84 0.93 -8.72
N ALA A 537 8.92 0.24 -8.04
CA ALA A 537 9.04 0.02 -6.60
C ALA A 537 10.21 -0.92 -6.30
N ARG A 538 10.97 -0.60 -5.23
CA ARG A 538 12.08 -1.38 -4.69
C ARG A 538 11.74 -1.79 -3.27
N ILE A 539 11.53 -3.08 -3.05
CA ILE A 539 11.15 -3.63 -1.75
C ILE A 539 12.23 -4.63 -1.32
N ALA A 540 12.92 -4.34 -0.22
CA ALA A 540 14.02 -5.15 0.30
C ALA A 540 13.66 -5.74 1.66
N ASN A 541 13.52 -7.06 1.72
CA ASN A 541 13.45 -7.85 2.95
C ASN A 541 14.05 -9.26 2.73
N PRO A 542 15.37 -9.35 2.53
CA PRO A 542 16.03 -10.54 1.99
C PRO A 542 15.86 -11.80 2.85
N GLN A 543 15.71 -11.63 4.18
CA GLN A 543 15.57 -12.74 5.12
C GLN A 543 14.12 -13.27 5.24
N ALA A 544 13.14 -12.64 4.59
CA ALA A 544 11.73 -13.01 4.72
C ALA A 544 10.91 -12.66 3.46
N ASN A 545 9.72 -12.06 3.65
CA ASN A 545 8.81 -11.72 2.57
C ASN A 545 8.96 -10.24 2.24
N ALA A 546 9.20 -9.91 0.97
CA ALA A 546 9.23 -8.53 0.50
C ALA A 546 7.81 -7.98 0.35
N LEU A 547 6.96 -8.68 -0.41
CA LEU A 547 5.58 -8.26 -0.70
C LEU A 547 4.60 -9.38 -0.37
N ILE A 548 3.61 -9.09 0.47
CA ILE A 548 2.57 -10.04 0.89
C ILE A 548 1.19 -9.49 0.49
N ALA A 549 0.66 -9.95 -0.64
CA ALA A 549 -0.64 -9.56 -1.17
C ALA A 549 -1.63 -10.75 -1.22
N SER A 550 -1.57 -11.63 -0.21
CA SER A 550 -2.47 -12.78 -0.12
C SER A 550 -3.93 -12.35 0.01
N ARG A 551 -4.85 -13.02 -0.69
CA ARG A 551 -6.29 -12.70 -0.75
C ARG A 551 -6.59 -11.27 -1.21
N ALA A 552 -5.68 -10.62 -1.93
CA ALA A 552 -5.93 -9.31 -2.51
C ALA A 552 -7.06 -9.38 -3.55
N GLN A 553 -7.94 -8.38 -3.55
CA GLN A 553 -9.04 -8.22 -4.51
C GLN A 553 -8.78 -6.96 -5.34
N ILE A 554 -8.30 -7.15 -6.57
CA ILE A 554 -7.97 -6.09 -7.51
C ILE A 554 -8.97 -6.17 -8.66
N ARG A 555 -9.79 -5.14 -8.89
CA ARG A 555 -10.86 -5.20 -9.90
C ARG A 555 -10.34 -5.07 -11.33
N GLY A 556 -9.34 -4.21 -11.54
CA GLY A 556 -8.64 -3.97 -12.78
C GLY A 556 -7.28 -4.66 -12.78
N ASP A 557 -6.23 -3.91 -13.15
CA ASP A 557 -4.91 -4.47 -13.43
C ASP A 557 -3.98 -4.43 -12.20
N LEU A 558 -3.11 -5.43 -12.13
CA LEU A 558 -1.92 -5.45 -11.28
C LEU A 558 -0.69 -5.19 -12.16
N VAL A 559 -0.08 -4.02 -11.98
CA VAL A 559 1.08 -3.58 -12.77
C VAL A 559 2.29 -3.45 -11.87
N ALA A 560 3.18 -4.43 -11.90
CA ALA A 560 4.48 -4.42 -11.25
C ALA A 560 5.59 -4.68 -12.29
N GLY A 561 5.57 -3.90 -13.37
CA GLY A 561 6.54 -3.97 -14.44
C GLY A 561 6.91 -2.59 -14.99
N ASP A 562 7.70 -2.58 -16.06
CA ASP A 562 8.08 -1.39 -16.80
C ASP A 562 6.83 -0.64 -17.29
N ASP A 563 6.84 0.69 -17.18
CA ASP A 563 5.76 1.52 -17.71
C ASP A 563 5.98 1.70 -19.23
N PRO A 564 5.09 1.19 -20.10
CA PRO A 564 5.22 1.35 -21.55
C PRO A 564 5.17 2.81 -22.00
N TYR A 565 4.66 3.72 -21.17
CA TYR A 565 4.54 5.16 -21.48
C TYR A 565 5.64 6.00 -20.84
N SER A 566 6.52 5.41 -20.02
CA SER A 566 7.56 6.16 -19.30
C SER A 566 8.80 5.33 -19.03
N ALA A 567 9.81 5.46 -19.90
CA ALA A 567 11.13 4.84 -19.75
C ALA A 567 11.84 5.15 -18.41
N ASN A 568 11.50 6.27 -17.75
CA ASN A 568 12.13 6.71 -16.50
C ASN A 568 11.56 6.04 -15.23
N ALA A 569 10.49 5.25 -15.33
CA ALA A 569 9.84 4.70 -14.13
C ALA A 569 10.68 3.62 -13.43
N GLY A 570 11.56 2.96 -14.18
CA GLY A 570 12.34 1.80 -13.71
C GLY A 570 11.47 0.55 -13.53
N SER A 571 12.14 -0.60 -13.39
CA SER A 571 11.49 -1.89 -13.20
C SER A 571 11.17 -2.17 -11.73
N PHE A 572 10.18 -3.03 -11.49
CA PHE A 572 9.86 -3.52 -10.14
C PHE A 572 11.01 -4.39 -9.62
N TRP A 573 11.44 -4.16 -8.38
CA TRP A 573 12.52 -4.92 -7.74
C TRP A 573 12.07 -5.41 -6.36
N ALA A 574 12.17 -6.70 -6.13
CA ALA A 574 11.90 -7.33 -4.84
C ALA A 574 13.04 -8.26 -4.45
N ASP A 575 13.60 -8.03 -3.26
CA ASP A 575 14.56 -8.90 -2.62
C ASP A 575 13.93 -9.50 -1.36
N GLY A 576 13.60 -10.79 -1.42
CA GLY A 576 12.64 -11.47 -0.57
C GLY A 576 11.38 -11.88 -1.32
N ARG A 577 10.60 -12.80 -0.72
CA ARG A 577 9.47 -13.45 -1.41
C ARG A 577 8.35 -12.48 -1.78
N VAL A 578 7.78 -12.64 -2.98
CA VAL A 578 6.58 -11.95 -3.45
C VAL A 578 5.40 -12.92 -3.48
N ILE A 579 4.35 -12.64 -2.71
CA ILE A 579 3.26 -13.58 -2.46
C ILE A 579 1.93 -12.96 -2.91
N PHE A 580 1.26 -13.59 -3.87
CA PHE A 580 -0.09 -13.29 -4.37
C PHE A 580 -1.09 -14.43 -4.15
N ARG A 581 -0.85 -15.25 -3.11
CA ARG A 581 -1.68 -16.42 -2.80
C ARG A 581 -3.16 -16.10 -2.66
N ASP A 582 -4.03 -16.86 -3.33
CA ASP A 582 -5.49 -16.70 -3.34
C ASP A 582 -5.97 -15.29 -3.72
N ALA A 583 -5.17 -14.51 -4.45
CA ALA A 583 -5.56 -13.18 -4.91
C ALA A 583 -6.48 -13.27 -6.13
N THR A 584 -7.37 -12.31 -6.28
CA THR A 584 -8.25 -12.16 -7.44
C THR A 584 -7.89 -10.85 -8.16
N VAL A 585 -7.56 -10.94 -9.43
CA VAL A 585 -7.25 -9.81 -10.32
C VAL A 585 -8.23 -9.86 -11.49
N GLY A 586 -9.10 -8.86 -11.63
CA GLY A 586 -10.10 -8.85 -12.70
C GLY A 586 -9.51 -8.57 -14.09
N GLY A 587 -8.41 -7.82 -14.16
CA GLY A 587 -7.67 -7.49 -15.37
C GLY A 587 -6.37 -8.30 -15.53
N ASP A 588 -5.33 -7.64 -16.05
CA ASP A 588 -4.03 -8.24 -16.34
C ASP A 588 -3.08 -8.20 -15.13
N VAL A 589 -2.20 -9.21 -15.04
CA VAL A 589 -1.05 -9.22 -14.12
C VAL A 589 0.21 -9.01 -14.95
N ILE A 590 0.85 -7.85 -14.79
CA ILE A 590 2.00 -7.42 -15.60
C ILE A 590 3.23 -7.31 -14.69
N LEU A 591 4.21 -8.20 -14.90
CA LEU A 591 5.48 -8.29 -14.16
C LEU A 591 6.69 -8.03 -15.08
N ASP A 592 6.46 -7.34 -16.21
CA ASP A 592 7.45 -7.09 -17.26
C ASP A 592 8.66 -6.30 -16.74
N GLY A 593 9.88 -6.73 -17.07
CA GLY A 593 11.13 -6.11 -16.62
C GLY A 593 11.47 -6.34 -15.15
N GLY A 594 10.57 -6.96 -14.38
CA GLY A 594 10.72 -7.14 -12.93
C GLY A 594 11.96 -7.97 -12.56
N VAL A 595 12.54 -7.67 -11.41
CA VAL A 595 13.66 -8.41 -10.82
C VAL A 595 13.24 -8.93 -9.45
N LEU A 596 13.06 -10.25 -9.36
CA LEU A 596 12.62 -10.95 -8.15
C LEU A 596 13.75 -11.84 -7.66
N ARG A 597 14.25 -11.60 -6.45
CA ARG A 597 15.40 -12.33 -5.90
C ARG A 597 15.04 -12.94 -4.55
N THR A 598 15.07 -14.26 -4.47
CA THR A 598 15.05 -14.98 -3.19
C THR A 598 15.68 -16.36 -3.37
N PRO A 599 17.03 -16.46 -3.27
CA PRO A 599 17.71 -17.75 -3.34
C PRO A 599 17.19 -18.70 -2.25
N GLY A 600 16.99 -19.97 -2.59
CA GLY A 600 16.53 -21.07 -1.75
C GLY A 600 15.01 -21.14 -1.54
N HIS A 601 14.23 -20.22 -2.12
CA HIS A 601 12.80 -20.10 -1.84
C HIS A 601 11.97 -19.81 -3.10
N HIS A 602 10.64 -19.83 -2.96
CA HIS A 602 9.71 -19.29 -3.95
C HIS A 602 9.85 -17.76 -4.00
N ALA A 603 10.52 -17.24 -5.02
CA ALA A 603 10.65 -15.81 -5.27
C ALA A 603 9.31 -15.17 -5.63
N LEU A 604 8.48 -15.89 -6.41
CA LEU A 604 7.10 -15.52 -6.74
C LEU A 604 6.16 -16.67 -6.37
N ASP A 605 5.24 -16.44 -5.44
CA ASP A 605 4.20 -17.39 -5.04
C ASP A 605 2.82 -16.83 -5.43
N CYS A 606 2.30 -17.29 -6.56
CA CYS A 606 0.97 -16.98 -7.07
C CYS A 606 0.00 -18.15 -6.86
N THR A 607 0.19 -18.96 -5.81
CA THR A 607 -0.64 -20.15 -5.59
C THR A 607 -2.12 -19.79 -5.47
N GLY A 608 -3.00 -20.39 -6.26
CA GLY A 608 -4.44 -20.15 -6.20
C GLY A 608 -4.90 -18.78 -6.73
N ILE A 609 -4.05 -18.04 -7.45
CA ILE A 609 -4.43 -16.74 -8.03
C ILE A 609 -5.53 -16.91 -9.10
N ASP A 610 -6.53 -16.03 -9.12
CA ASP A 610 -7.56 -15.94 -10.18
C ASP A 610 -7.37 -14.64 -10.96
N VAL A 611 -7.03 -14.75 -12.24
CA VAL A 611 -6.71 -13.65 -13.15
C VAL A 611 -7.71 -13.64 -14.30
N GLY A 612 -8.46 -12.54 -14.43
CA GLY A 612 -9.45 -12.36 -15.50
C GLY A 612 -8.84 -12.01 -16.86
N GLY A 613 -7.60 -11.52 -16.88
CA GLY A 613 -6.84 -11.17 -18.06
C GLY A 613 -5.69 -12.13 -18.37
N LYS A 614 -4.55 -11.58 -18.79
CA LYS A 614 -3.29 -12.33 -19.03
C LYS A 614 -2.30 -12.15 -17.87
N VAL A 615 -1.38 -13.10 -17.74
CA VAL A 615 -0.18 -12.97 -16.91
C VAL A 615 1.02 -12.72 -17.83
N SER A 616 1.76 -11.63 -17.63
CA SER A 616 2.89 -11.23 -18.48
C SER A 616 4.18 -11.15 -17.67
N LEU A 617 5.20 -11.87 -18.14
CA LEU A 617 6.57 -11.94 -17.62
C LEU A 617 7.55 -11.71 -18.78
N ARG A 618 7.63 -10.47 -19.28
CA ARG A 618 8.54 -10.10 -20.37
C ARG A 618 9.83 -9.49 -19.84
N ARG A 619 11.00 -9.98 -20.25
CA ARG A 619 12.32 -9.52 -19.77
C ARG A 619 12.43 -9.52 -18.24
N THR A 620 11.74 -10.44 -17.58
CA THR A 620 11.72 -10.57 -16.13
C THR A 620 12.90 -11.45 -15.69
N THR A 621 13.57 -11.07 -14.61
CA THR A 621 14.60 -11.90 -13.97
C THR A 621 14.08 -12.45 -12.66
N VAL A 622 14.08 -13.77 -12.51
CA VAL A 622 13.69 -14.47 -11.28
C VAL A 622 14.85 -15.34 -10.79
N THR A 623 15.33 -15.06 -9.59
CA THR A 623 16.31 -15.90 -8.88
C THR A 623 15.60 -16.62 -7.73
N GLY A 624 15.40 -17.92 -7.88
CA GLY A 624 14.49 -18.74 -7.07
C GLY A 624 13.35 -19.33 -7.92
N THR A 625 12.30 -19.84 -7.27
CA THR A 625 11.16 -20.47 -7.96
C THR A 625 10.04 -19.46 -8.23
N ALA A 626 9.50 -19.44 -9.46
CA ALA A 626 8.23 -18.77 -9.79
C ALA A 626 7.10 -19.81 -9.84
N GLY A 627 6.16 -19.74 -8.89
CA GLY A 627 5.01 -20.63 -8.77
C GLY A 627 3.69 -19.97 -9.14
N LEU A 628 2.93 -20.64 -9.99
CA LEU A 628 1.56 -20.36 -10.42
C LEU A 628 0.66 -21.56 -10.09
N ASP A 629 0.99 -22.30 -9.04
CA ASP A 629 0.28 -23.54 -8.72
C ASP A 629 -1.19 -23.27 -8.39
N GLN A 630 -2.11 -24.09 -8.89
CA GLN A 630 -3.56 -23.90 -8.77
C GLN A 630 -4.08 -22.55 -9.30
N ALA A 631 -3.30 -21.86 -10.15
CA ALA A 631 -3.72 -20.60 -10.74
C ALA A 631 -4.83 -20.79 -11.78
N ARG A 632 -5.72 -19.81 -11.88
CA ARG A 632 -6.74 -19.68 -12.93
C ARG A 632 -6.46 -18.41 -13.70
N VAL A 633 -6.15 -18.53 -14.99
CA VAL A 633 -5.84 -17.39 -15.86
C VAL A 633 -6.79 -17.45 -17.06
N ARG A 634 -7.78 -16.57 -17.11
CA ARG A 634 -8.83 -16.64 -18.15
C ARG A 634 -8.32 -16.47 -19.58
N ARG A 635 -7.17 -15.82 -19.78
CA ARG A 635 -6.59 -15.63 -21.12
C ARG A 635 -5.31 -16.44 -21.22
N ARG A 636 -4.15 -15.78 -21.25
CA ARG A 636 -2.88 -16.44 -21.53
C ARG A 636 -1.79 -16.09 -20.53
N ILE A 637 -0.85 -17.02 -20.36
CA ILE A 637 0.39 -16.82 -19.63
C ILE A 637 1.49 -16.56 -20.66
N VAL A 638 2.20 -15.45 -20.54
CA VAL A 638 3.23 -15.01 -21.49
C VAL A 638 4.55 -14.84 -20.75
N VAL A 639 5.55 -15.59 -21.17
CA VAL A 639 6.94 -15.45 -20.73
C VAL A 639 7.76 -15.13 -21.97
N THR A 640 8.42 -13.97 -22.02
CA THR A 640 9.18 -13.56 -23.21
C THR A 640 10.55 -13.01 -22.84
N GLY A 641 11.63 -13.63 -23.32
CA GLY A 641 13.01 -13.16 -23.07
C GLY A 641 13.36 -13.02 -21.59
N SER A 642 12.78 -13.86 -20.75
CA SER A 642 12.95 -13.83 -19.29
C SER A 642 14.03 -14.81 -18.83
N THR A 643 14.67 -14.51 -17.71
CA THR A 643 15.73 -15.35 -17.13
C THR A 643 15.28 -15.87 -15.78
N PHE A 644 15.27 -17.19 -15.64
CA PHE A 644 15.00 -17.88 -14.40
C PHE A 644 16.25 -18.65 -13.99
N THR A 645 16.77 -18.37 -12.81
CA THR A 645 17.96 -19.04 -12.26
C THR A 645 17.56 -19.77 -10.99
N GLY A 646 17.61 -21.09 -11.02
CA GLY A 646 17.22 -21.97 -9.93
C GLY A 646 18.37 -22.26 -8.99
N ASP A 647 18.59 -21.37 -8.02
CA ASP A 647 19.13 -21.74 -6.71
C ASP A 647 17.92 -21.88 -5.77
N GLY A 648 17.02 -22.85 -6.01
CA GLY A 648 15.62 -22.80 -5.55
C GLY A 648 15.19 -23.96 -4.63
N VAL A 649 13.87 -24.21 -4.60
CA VAL A 649 13.29 -25.33 -3.85
C VAL A 649 13.73 -26.65 -4.49
N GLU A 650 14.41 -27.49 -3.71
CA GLU A 650 14.79 -28.85 -4.15
C GLU A 650 13.53 -29.72 -4.27
N SER A 651 13.28 -30.22 -5.49
CA SER A 651 12.34 -31.32 -5.75
C SER A 651 13.13 -32.62 -5.92
N ALA A 652 12.45 -33.76 -5.83
CA ALA A 652 13.01 -35.07 -6.20
C ALA A 652 13.58 -35.08 -7.64
N ASP A 653 13.09 -34.19 -8.49
CA ASP A 653 13.45 -34.03 -9.90
C ASP A 653 14.41 -32.86 -10.19
N GLY A 654 15.06 -32.29 -9.17
CA GLY A 654 15.97 -31.13 -9.30
C GLY A 654 15.35 -29.77 -8.94
N PRO A 655 16.09 -28.65 -9.13
CA PRO A 655 15.63 -27.31 -8.79
C PRO A 655 14.51 -26.86 -9.73
N VAL A 656 13.38 -26.42 -9.18
CA VAL A 656 12.24 -25.92 -9.98
C VAL A 656 12.36 -24.41 -10.14
N VAL A 657 12.36 -23.95 -11.39
CA VAL A 657 12.41 -22.51 -11.71
C VAL A 657 11.04 -21.95 -12.06
N PHE A 658 10.19 -22.75 -12.68
CA PHE A 658 8.83 -22.39 -13.03
C PHE A 658 7.90 -23.55 -12.71
N SER A 659 6.89 -23.29 -11.87
CA SER A 659 5.89 -24.26 -11.48
C SER A 659 4.51 -23.73 -11.83
N ALA A 660 3.77 -24.46 -12.65
CA ALA A 660 2.37 -24.23 -12.93
C ALA A 660 1.65 -25.57 -12.76
N LEU A 661 1.58 -26.05 -11.52
CA LEU A 661 0.89 -27.29 -11.18
C LEU A 661 -0.61 -27.03 -11.07
N GLN A 662 -1.47 -27.89 -11.62
CA GLN A 662 -2.93 -27.72 -11.51
C GLN A 662 -3.43 -26.35 -12.02
N THR A 663 -2.74 -25.76 -12.99
CA THR A 663 -3.05 -24.44 -13.56
C THR A 663 -4.08 -24.57 -14.66
N THR A 664 -5.02 -23.62 -14.73
CA THR A 664 -5.99 -23.53 -15.83
C THR A 664 -5.78 -22.22 -16.58
N ALA A 665 -5.57 -22.29 -17.89
CA ALA A 665 -5.50 -21.12 -18.76
C ALA A 665 -5.98 -21.40 -20.19
N ASP A 666 -6.15 -20.38 -21.03
CA ASP A 666 -6.37 -20.63 -22.46
C ASP A 666 -5.04 -21.04 -23.11
N ASP A 667 -3.96 -20.30 -22.87
CA ASP A 667 -2.70 -20.49 -23.60
C ASP A 667 -1.47 -20.21 -22.72
N LEU A 668 -0.39 -20.98 -22.95
CA LEU A 668 0.93 -20.73 -22.37
C LEU A 668 1.92 -20.47 -23.50
N LEU A 669 2.48 -19.26 -23.55
CA LEU A 669 3.49 -18.85 -24.52
C LEU A 669 4.80 -18.54 -23.79
N ILE A 670 5.83 -19.33 -24.07
CA ILE A 670 7.22 -19.06 -23.72
C ILE A 670 7.98 -18.75 -25.01
N ASP A 671 8.52 -17.54 -25.14
CA ASP A 671 9.18 -17.06 -26.34
C ASP A 671 10.53 -16.43 -25.99
N GLY A 672 11.61 -17.16 -26.21
CA GLY A 672 12.95 -16.80 -25.75
C GLY A 672 13.13 -16.95 -24.24
N GLY A 673 14.37 -16.79 -23.80
CA GLY A 673 14.75 -16.78 -22.38
C GLY A 673 15.60 -17.96 -21.95
N THR A 674 16.07 -17.90 -20.70
CA THR A 674 16.98 -18.88 -20.11
C THR A 674 16.41 -19.41 -18.79
N PHE A 675 16.31 -20.71 -18.66
CA PHE A 675 15.76 -21.40 -17.49
C PHE A 675 16.82 -22.36 -16.95
N HIS A 676 17.39 -22.07 -15.78
CA HIS A 676 18.36 -22.95 -15.12
C HIS A 676 17.63 -23.78 -14.05
N GLY A 677 16.96 -24.84 -14.48
CA GLY A 677 16.14 -25.73 -13.66
C GLY A 677 14.90 -26.22 -14.40
N ALA A 678 14.04 -26.94 -13.68
CA ALA A 678 12.84 -27.58 -14.22
C ALA A 678 11.68 -26.60 -14.45
N VAL A 679 10.98 -26.78 -15.58
CA VAL A 679 9.68 -26.18 -15.91
C VAL A 679 8.59 -27.25 -15.70
N ARG A 680 7.72 -27.06 -14.71
CA ARG A 680 6.67 -28.03 -14.35
C ARG A 680 5.29 -27.53 -14.77
N LEU A 681 4.60 -28.33 -15.57
CA LEU A 681 3.27 -28.08 -16.11
C LEU A 681 2.27 -29.21 -15.74
N SER A 682 2.61 -30.06 -14.77
CA SER A 682 1.81 -31.23 -14.43
C SER A 682 0.42 -30.88 -13.91
N ASP A 683 -0.56 -31.76 -14.20
CA ASP A 683 -1.97 -31.64 -13.83
C ASP A 683 -2.68 -30.36 -14.36
N SER A 684 -2.09 -29.68 -15.35
CA SER A 684 -2.61 -28.42 -15.87
C SER A 684 -3.52 -28.59 -17.09
N VAL A 685 -4.37 -27.59 -17.31
CA VAL A 685 -5.32 -27.52 -18.43
C VAL A 685 -5.10 -26.22 -19.22
N PHE A 686 -4.72 -26.34 -20.49
CA PHE A 686 -4.57 -25.22 -21.43
C PHE A 686 -5.53 -25.35 -22.61
N ALA A 687 -6.62 -24.57 -22.63
CA ALA A 687 -7.72 -24.77 -23.57
C ALA A 687 -7.30 -24.68 -25.05
N SER A 688 -6.41 -23.75 -25.38
CA SER A 688 -5.84 -23.53 -26.72
C SER A 688 -4.53 -24.29 -26.90
N GLY A 689 -3.51 -24.04 -26.08
CA GLY A 689 -2.23 -24.71 -26.27
C GLY A 689 -1.09 -24.29 -25.36
N VAL A 690 0.06 -24.91 -25.61
CA VAL A 690 1.34 -24.64 -24.99
C VAL A 690 2.36 -24.44 -26.11
N SER A 691 2.95 -23.26 -26.20
CA SER A 691 3.97 -22.90 -27.19
C SER A 691 5.24 -22.49 -26.47
N VAL A 692 6.32 -23.22 -26.70
CA VAL A 692 7.68 -22.89 -26.21
C VAL A 692 8.57 -22.71 -27.43
N LYS A 693 9.11 -21.50 -27.60
CA LYS A 693 9.93 -21.12 -28.77
C LYS A 693 11.23 -20.45 -28.33
N GLU A 694 12.33 -20.72 -29.04
CA GLU A 694 13.63 -20.00 -28.90
C GLU A 694 14.21 -19.97 -27.47
N ALA A 695 13.84 -20.93 -26.60
CA ALA A 695 14.23 -20.95 -25.20
C ALA A 695 15.36 -21.95 -24.89
N THR A 696 16.22 -21.59 -23.93
CA THR A 696 17.25 -22.48 -23.38
C THR A 696 16.85 -22.94 -22.00
N ILE A 697 16.72 -24.26 -21.79
CA ILE A 697 16.38 -24.87 -20.51
C ILE A 697 17.51 -25.80 -20.10
N ASP A 698 18.17 -25.50 -18.99
CA ASP A 698 19.27 -26.30 -18.43
C ASP A 698 18.92 -26.79 -17.02
N ALA A 699 18.60 -28.06 -16.93
CA ALA A 699 18.35 -28.77 -15.68
C ALA A 699 19.45 -29.81 -15.38
N GLY A 700 20.58 -29.76 -16.09
CA GLY A 700 21.65 -30.75 -16.00
C GLY A 700 21.15 -32.16 -16.29
N ASN A 701 21.33 -33.09 -15.33
CA ASN A 701 20.90 -34.48 -15.46
C ASN A 701 19.46 -34.75 -14.95
N SER A 702 18.72 -33.70 -14.61
CA SER A 702 17.38 -33.78 -14.04
C SER A 702 16.28 -33.50 -15.08
N THR A 703 15.01 -33.43 -14.66
CA THR A 703 13.89 -33.22 -15.59
C THR A 703 13.80 -31.74 -15.96
N ALA A 704 14.01 -31.40 -17.23
CA ALA A 704 13.97 -30.03 -17.73
C ALA A 704 12.54 -29.54 -17.96
N ILE A 705 11.69 -30.36 -18.58
CA ILE A 705 10.26 -30.07 -18.75
C ILE A 705 9.47 -31.27 -18.22
N ALA A 706 8.62 -31.04 -17.24
CA ALA A 706 7.73 -32.05 -16.68
C ALA A 706 6.26 -31.68 -16.93
N ALA A 707 5.60 -32.44 -17.79
CA ALA A 707 4.20 -32.27 -18.15
C ALA A 707 3.46 -33.61 -18.01
N SER A 708 3.17 -34.00 -16.77
CA SER A 708 2.36 -35.19 -16.49
C SER A 708 0.89 -34.81 -16.37
N ASP A 709 -0.02 -35.61 -16.92
CA ASP A 709 -1.47 -35.41 -16.81
C ASP A 709 -1.92 -34.03 -17.37
N LEU A 710 -1.19 -33.49 -18.35
CA LEU A 710 -1.48 -32.22 -19.02
C LEU A 710 -2.62 -32.40 -20.01
N THR A 711 -3.62 -31.51 -19.98
CA THR A 711 -4.66 -31.44 -21.01
C THR A 711 -4.50 -30.16 -21.82
N CYS A 712 -4.33 -30.24 -23.14
CA CYS A 712 -4.26 -29.04 -23.97
C CYS A 712 -4.77 -29.23 -25.40
N GLY A 713 -4.99 -28.11 -26.09
CA GLY A 713 -5.35 -28.11 -27.51
C GLY A 713 -4.17 -28.50 -28.40
N VAL A 714 -3.09 -27.72 -28.40
CA VAL A 714 -1.89 -27.94 -29.24
C VAL A 714 -0.62 -27.75 -28.39
N ILE A 715 0.41 -28.55 -28.64
CA ILE A 715 1.76 -28.32 -28.09
C ILE A 715 2.71 -28.00 -29.24
N ARG A 716 3.44 -26.89 -29.13
CA ARG A 716 4.50 -26.50 -30.07
C ARG A 716 5.80 -26.26 -29.32
N LEU A 717 6.82 -27.01 -29.66
CA LEU A 717 8.17 -26.90 -29.13
C LEU A 717 9.10 -26.58 -30.31
N SER A 718 9.52 -25.33 -30.45
CA SER A 718 10.27 -24.86 -31.62
C SER A 718 11.60 -24.21 -31.24
N ASP A 719 12.69 -24.58 -31.91
CA ASP A 719 14.01 -23.94 -31.74
C ASP A 719 14.48 -23.93 -30.27
N LEU A 720 14.42 -25.09 -29.60
CA LEU A 720 14.71 -25.21 -28.16
C LEU A 720 16.05 -25.91 -27.91
N ALA A 721 16.81 -25.39 -26.94
CA ALA A 721 18.00 -26.04 -26.41
C ALA A 721 17.72 -26.56 -25.00
N VAL A 722 17.61 -27.88 -24.85
CA VAL A 722 17.25 -28.54 -23.59
C VAL A 722 18.42 -29.40 -23.08
N SER A 723 18.86 -29.15 -21.85
CA SER A 723 19.82 -29.97 -21.10
C SER A 723 19.07 -30.62 -19.94
N GLY A 724 18.78 -31.92 -20.07
CA GLY A 724 17.95 -32.70 -19.15
C GLY A 724 16.88 -33.53 -19.86
N ILE A 725 15.94 -34.07 -19.08
CA ILE A 725 14.86 -34.96 -19.58
C ILE A 725 13.60 -34.15 -19.88
N LEU A 726 12.95 -34.41 -21.02
CA LEU A 726 11.61 -33.92 -21.35
C LEU A 726 10.59 -35.03 -21.12
N VAL A 727 9.64 -34.82 -20.20
CA VAL A 727 8.62 -35.80 -19.81
C VAL A 727 7.23 -35.28 -20.12
N LEU A 728 6.48 -36.04 -20.92
CA LEU A 728 5.06 -35.89 -21.24
C LEU A 728 4.35 -37.21 -20.94
N ALA A 729 3.78 -37.34 -19.74
CA ALA A 729 3.14 -38.60 -19.32
C ALA A 729 1.62 -38.42 -19.20
N ARG A 730 0.82 -39.42 -19.60
CA ARG A 730 -0.65 -39.45 -19.44
C ARG A 730 -1.37 -38.17 -19.91
N SER A 731 -0.79 -37.48 -20.88
CA SER A 731 -1.25 -36.16 -21.32
C SER A 731 -2.20 -36.27 -22.50
N LYS A 732 -3.18 -35.39 -22.58
CA LYS A 732 -4.20 -35.34 -23.64
C LYS A 732 -4.02 -34.09 -24.50
N VAL A 733 -3.70 -34.29 -25.77
CA VAL A 733 -3.51 -33.23 -26.77
C VAL A 733 -4.60 -33.37 -27.83
N SER A 734 -5.53 -32.41 -27.87
CA SER A 734 -6.69 -32.45 -28.79
C SER A 734 -6.33 -32.14 -30.25
N GLY A 735 -5.11 -31.66 -30.49
CA GLY A 735 -4.60 -31.23 -31.78
C GLY A 735 -3.24 -31.85 -32.08
N ASP A 736 -2.26 -31.01 -32.39
CA ASP A 736 -0.92 -31.45 -32.78
C ASP A 736 0.06 -31.29 -31.61
N LEU A 737 1.01 -32.21 -31.50
CA LEU A 737 2.25 -32.08 -30.74
C LEU A 737 3.39 -31.97 -31.77
N ILE A 738 3.90 -30.75 -31.95
CA ILE A 738 4.93 -30.43 -32.95
C ILE A 738 6.21 -30.07 -32.22
N CYS A 739 7.24 -30.87 -32.41
CA CYS A 739 8.62 -30.59 -32.01
C CYS A 739 9.41 -30.28 -33.28
N SER A 740 10.03 -29.11 -33.38
CA SER A 740 10.82 -28.69 -34.54
C SER A 740 12.08 -27.95 -34.11
N GLY A 741 13.27 -28.38 -34.55
CA GLY A 741 14.52 -27.71 -34.16
C GLY A 741 14.82 -27.84 -32.65
N LEU A 742 14.56 -29.02 -32.08
CA LEU A 742 14.75 -29.32 -30.67
C LEU A 742 16.09 -30.04 -30.47
N SER A 743 17.05 -29.40 -29.80
CA SER A 743 18.33 -30.03 -29.40
C SER A 743 18.26 -30.47 -27.94
N VAL A 744 18.22 -31.79 -27.68
CA VAL A 744 18.19 -32.34 -26.32
C VAL A 744 19.53 -33.00 -25.96
N ARG A 745 20.07 -32.65 -24.79
CA ARG A 745 21.34 -33.17 -24.25
C ARG A 745 21.15 -33.67 -22.82
N GLY A 746 21.87 -34.72 -22.43
CA GLY A 746 21.81 -35.25 -21.07
C GLY A 746 22.46 -36.63 -20.96
N GLU A 747 22.87 -37.02 -19.75
CA GLU A 747 23.45 -38.34 -19.51
C GLU A 747 22.40 -39.41 -19.20
N ASN A 748 21.28 -39.00 -18.58
CA ASN A 748 20.16 -39.88 -18.25
C ASN A 748 19.29 -40.16 -19.48
N ARG A 749 18.86 -41.41 -19.62
CA ARG A 749 17.96 -41.88 -20.68
C ARG A 749 16.68 -42.46 -20.07
N PRO A 750 15.51 -42.31 -20.72
CA PRO A 750 15.27 -41.60 -21.98
C PRO A 750 15.46 -40.08 -21.85
N LEU A 751 15.83 -39.41 -22.95
CA LEU A 751 15.90 -37.95 -23.02
C LEU A 751 14.54 -37.31 -23.29
N ILE A 752 13.73 -37.97 -24.12
CA ILE A 752 12.35 -37.57 -24.42
C ILE A 752 11.46 -38.74 -24.04
N ALA A 753 10.58 -38.55 -23.08
CA ALA A 753 9.64 -39.56 -22.61
C ALA A 753 8.21 -39.07 -22.81
N ILE A 754 7.56 -39.51 -23.88
CA ILE A 754 6.14 -39.31 -24.14
C ILE A 754 5.43 -40.63 -23.87
N ARG A 755 4.81 -40.79 -22.71
CA ARG A 755 4.26 -42.08 -22.25
C ARG A 755 2.77 -42.00 -21.99
N GLU A 756 2.02 -43.00 -22.47
CA GLU A 756 0.57 -43.09 -22.24
C GLU A 756 -0.17 -41.80 -22.69
N ALA A 757 0.38 -41.06 -23.65
CA ALA A 757 -0.18 -39.80 -24.13
C ALA A 757 -1.20 -40.04 -25.23
N GLU A 758 -2.27 -39.23 -25.27
CA GLU A 758 -3.31 -39.27 -26.29
C GLU A 758 -3.22 -38.00 -27.16
N ILE A 759 -2.87 -38.17 -28.43
CA ILE A 759 -2.62 -37.08 -29.39
C ILE A 759 -3.60 -37.24 -30.56
N ALA A 760 -4.62 -36.40 -30.62
CA ALA A 760 -5.73 -36.61 -31.54
C ALA A 760 -5.35 -36.48 -33.03
N ARG A 761 -4.41 -35.60 -33.39
CA ARG A 761 -4.04 -35.32 -34.78
C ARG A 761 -2.64 -35.80 -35.16
N ARG A 762 -1.58 -35.04 -34.87
CA ARG A 762 -0.21 -35.33 -35.33
C ARG A 762 0.82 -35.15 -34.22
N LEU A 763 1.68 -36.14 -34.02
CA LEU A 763 2.93 -36.07 -33.27
C LEU A 763 4.08 -35.95 -34.28
N SER A 764 4.74 -34.80 -34.33
CA SER A 764 5.88 -34.58 -35.22
C SER A 764 7.14 -34.38 -34.39
N LEU A 765 8.12 -35.26 -34.57
CA LEU A 765 9.46 -35.14 -33.98
C LEU A 765 10.50 -34.74 -35.03
N ASP A 766 10.06 -34.03 -36.08
CA ASP A 766 10.92 -33.62 -37.18
C ASP A 766 11.97 -32.58 -36.72
N GLY A 767 13.22 -32.75 -37.13
CA GLY A 767 14.32 -31.87 -36.70
C GLY A 767 14.64 -31.91 -35.20
N VAL A 768 14.33 -33.01 -34.50
CA VAL A 768 14.83 -33.27 -33.14
C VAL A 768 16.25 -33.85 -33.23
N GLU A 769 17.22 -33.17 -32.60
CA GLU A 769 18.61 -33.61 -32.54
C GLU A 769 18.95 -34.13 -31.14
N VAL A 770 19.42 -35.38 -31.06
CA VAL A 770 19.90 -36.00 -29.83
C VAL A 770 21.44 -36.06 -29.85
N ALA A 771 22.10 -35.39 -28.92
CA ALA A 771 23.55 -35.40 -28.84
C ALA A 771 24.10 -36.73 -28.25
N ALA A 772 25.13 -37.30 -28.91
CA ALA A 772 25.82 -38.54 -28.54
C ALA A 772 24.88 -39.77 -28.41
N PRO A 773 24.29 -40.25 -29.52
CA PRO A 773 23.47 -41.47 -29.50
C PRO A 773 24.31 -42.67 -29.04
N ARG A 774 23.82 -43.42 -28.05
CA ARG A 774 24.52 -44.61 -27.52
C ARG A 774 24.06 -45.86 -28.27
N ALA A 775 25.03 -46.73 -28.60
CA ALA A 775 24.78 -47.98 -29.32
C ALA A 775 23.86 -48.96 -28.54
N LEU A 776 22.79 -49.42 -29.21
CA LEU A 776 22.03 -50.69 -29.21
C LEU A 776 21.89 -51.61 -27.96
N ALA A 777 22.60 -51.39 -26.85
CA ALA A 777 22.60 -52.22 -25.64
C ALA A 777 22.17 -51.47 -24.36
N GLY A 778 21.75 -50.20 -24.47
CA GLY A 778 21.31 -49.35 -23.36
C GLY A 778 19.83 -48.90 -23.48
N PRO A 779 19.31 -48.19 -22.46
CA PRO A 779 17.96 -47.58 -22.50
C PRO A 779 17.79 -46.66 -23.72
N MET A 780 16.59 -46.68 -24.32
CA MET A 780 16.23 -45.92 -25.54
C MET A 780 16.39 -44.41 -25.35
N ASP A 781 16.72 -43.70 -26.43
CA ASP A 781 16.88 -42.24 -26.41
C ASP A 781 15.52 -41.54 -26.29
N ILE A 782 14.50 -42.08 -26.97
CA ILE A 782 13.13 -41.58 -26.97
C ILE A 782 12.18 -42.71 -26.55
N ASP A 783 11.34 -42.45 -25.56
CA ASP A 783 10.28 -43.36 -25.10
C ASP A 783 8.92 -42.84 -25.57
N LEU A 784 8.29 -43.56 -26.50
CA LEU A 784 6.94 -43.32 -27.01
C LEU A 784 5.98 -44.47 -26.63
N SER A 785 6.25 -45.17 -25.52
CA SER A 785 5.48 -46.33 -25.10
C SER A 785 4.03 -45.99 -24.73
N ALA A 786 3.12 -46.84 -25.18
CA ALA A 786 1.67 -46.74 -24.98
C ALA A 786 1.04 -45.42 -25.47
N VAL A 787 1.69 -44.73 -26.42
CA VAL A 787 1.14 -43.50 -27.04
C VAL A 787 0.01 -43.84 -28.01
N SER A 788 -1.07 -43.06 -27.97
CA SER A 788 -2.14 -43.07 -28.96
C SER A 788 -2.05 -41.81 -29.83
N ALA A 789 -1.84 -41.94 -31.14
CA ALA A 789 -1.66 -40.80 -32.04
C ALA A 789 -2.32 -40.96 -33.41
N GLY A 790 -2.90 -39.87 -33.94
CA GLY A 790 -3.48 -39.86 -35.29
C GLY A 790 -2.43 -40.02 -36.42
N SER A 791 -1.29 -39.35 -36.29
CA SER A 791 -0.10 -39.62 -37.09
C SER A 791 1.18 -39.37 -36.29
N VAL A 792 2.25 -40.11 -36.57
CA VAL A 792 3.55 -39.93 -35.93
C VAL A 792 4.63 -39.78 -37.00
N ASP A 793 5.40 -38.70 -36.94
CA ASP A 793 6.65 -38.53 -37.69
C ASP A 793 7.83 -38.72 -36.73
N LEU A 794 8.69 -39.67 -37.06
CA LEU A 794 9.90 -39.97 -36.29
C LEU A 794 11.03 -38.95 -36.59
N PRO A 795 11.98 -38.76 -35.66
CA PRO A 795 13.12 -37.88 -35.89
C PRO A 795 14.07 -38.43 -36.96
N GLN A 796 14.76 -37.55 -37.68
CA GLN A 796 15.78 -37.92 -38.65
C GLN A 796 17.13 -38.14 -37.96
N GLY A 797 17.74 -39.33 -38.11
CA GLY A 797 19.13 -39.60 -37.66
C GLY A 797 19.31 -40.93 -36.90
N GLU A 798 20.50 -41.16 -36.33
CA GLU A 798 20.77 -42.34 -35.50
C GLU A 798 20.17 -42.15 -34.08
N CYS A 799 18.88 -42.41 -33.91
CA CYS A 799 18.21 -42.39 -32.60
C CYS A 799 17.58 -43.75 -32.26
N ALA A 800 17.43 -44.07 -30.98
CA ALA A 800 16.70 -45.25 -30.53
C ALA A 800 15.34 -44.87 -29.95
N VAL A 801 14.25 -45.40 -30.52
CA VAL A 801 12.85 -45.04 -30.19
C VAL A 801 12.07 -46.25 -29.66
N ASP A 802 11.40 -46.11 -28.52
CA ASP A 802 10.50 -47.13 -27.96
C ASP A 802 9.05 -46.88 -28.41
N LEU A 803 8.48 -47.75 -29.26
CA LEU A 803 7.07 -47.68 -29.68
C LEU A 803 6.22 -48.82 -29.08
N ARG A 804 6.63 -49.39 -27.94
CA ARG A 804 5.90 -50.52 -27.35
C ARG A 804 4.48 -50.16 -26.97
N ASP A 805 3.54 -51.04 -27.31
CA ASP A 805 2.11 -50.90 -27.03
C ASP A 805 1.47 -49.60 -27.57
N ALA A 806 2.12 -48.91 -28.51
CA ALA A 806 1.60 -47.69 -29.12
C ALA A 806 0.47 -47.98 -30.15
N VAL A 807 -0.49 -47.07 -30.26
CA VAL A 807 -1.62 -47.12 -31.19
C VAL A 807 -1.56 -45.91 -32.11
N ILE A 808 -1.14 -46.11 -33.36
CA ILE A 808 -0.84 -45.03 -34.30
C ILE A 808 -1.65 -45.21 -35.57
N ARG A 809 -2.48 -44.25 -35.99
CA ARG A 809 -3.24 -44.42 -37.24
C ARG A 809 -2.33 -44.33 -38.48
N THR A 810 -1.52 -43.28 -38.60
CA THR A 810 -0.55 -43.13 -39.71
C THR A 810 0.87 -42.98 -39.17
N LEU A 811 1.76 -43.92 -39.47
CA LEU A 811 3.17 -43.85 -39.09
C LEU A 811 3.98 -43.40 -40.31
N VAL A 812 4.46 -42.15 -40.33
CA VAL A 812 5.24 -41.60 -41.45
C VAL A 812 6.70 -41.99 -41.27
N LEU A 813 7.25 -42.62 -42.31
CA LEU A 813 8.59 -43.22 -42.28
C LEU A 813 9.43 -42.63 -43.43
N ASP A 814 10.63 -42.13 -43.12
CA ASP A 814 11.58 -41.65 -44.12
C ASP A 814 12.52 -42.80 -44.58
N PRO A 815 12.72 -43.02 -45.90
CA PRO A 815 13.63 -44.03 -46.43
C PRO A 815 15.10 -43.90 -45.97
N SER A 816 15.54 -42.70 -45.60
CA SER A 816 16.91 -42.40 -45.16
C SER A 816 17.15 -42.64 -43.67
N ASP A 817 16.11 -43.01 -42.92
CA ASP A 817 16.14 -43.09 -41.46
C ASP A 817 16.98 -44.28 -40.95
N THR A 818 17.93 -44.02 -40.04
CA THR A 818 18.78 -45.02 -39.35
C THR A 818 18.29 -45.34 -37.93
N THR A 819 17.12 -44.81 -37.54
CA THR A 819 16.51 -45.01 -36.23
C THR A 819 16.26 -46.49 -35.91
N THR A 820 16.68 -46.93 -34.72
CA THR A 820 16.36 -48.26 -34.17
C THR A 820 15.05 -48.17 -33.39
N VAL A 821 14.09 -49.06 -33.65
CA VAL A 821 12.75 -48.95 -33.08
C VAL A 821 12.31 -50.24 -32.38
N LEU A 822 11.76 -50.12 -31.17
CA LEU A 822 11.12 -51.24 -30.46
C LEU A 822 9.62 -51.31 -30.81
N LEU A 823 9.19 -52.42 -31.43
CA LEU A 823 7.86 -52.51 -32.05
C LEU A 823 6.87 -53.44 -31.35
N SER A 824 7.25 -54.00 -30.19
CA SER A 824 6.41 -54.98 -29.48
C SER A 824 5.06 -54.36 -29.09
N GLY A 825 3.95 -54.94 -29.56
CA GLY A 825 2.60 -54.46 -29.25
C GLY A 825 2.12 -53.26 -30.09
N LEU A 826 2.94 -52.74 -31.01
CA LEU A 826 2.56 -51.63 -31.90
C LEU A 826 1.35 -51.99 -32.78
N SER A 827 0.41 -51.06 -32.90
CA SER A 827 -0.71 -51.14 -33.83
C SER A 827 -0.74 -49.93 -34.77
N PHE A 828 -0.72 -50.17 -36.09
CA PHE A 828 -0.89 -49.11 -37.08
C PHE A 828 -1.77 -49.47 -38.28
N ASP A 829 -2.41 -48.44 -38.87
CA ASP A 829 -3.31 -48.58 -40.02
C ASP A 829 -2.62 -48.27 -41.36
N ASP A 830 -1.76 -47.26 -41.40
CA ASP A 830 -1.09 -46.74 -42.59
C ASP A 830 0.40 -46.46 -42.32
N PRO A 831 1.34 -47.05 -43.09
CA PRO A 831 2.79 -46.77 -42.98
C PRO A 831 3.22 -45.48 -43.70
N GLY A 832 2.30 -44.56 -44.00
CA GLY A 832 2.64 -43.19 -44.41
C GLY A 832 3.23 -43.08 -45.81
N GLY A 833 2.77 -43.91 -46.75
CA GLY A 833 3.21 -43.88 -48.15
C GLY A 833 4.58 -44.49 -48.43
N ALA A 834 5.22 -45.13 -47.45
CA ALA A 834 6.47 -45.86 -47.65
C ALA A 834 6.29 -47.00 -48.67
N ASP A 835 7.30 -47.22 -49.52
CA ASP A 835 7.31 -48.38 -50.41
C ASP A 835 7.56 -49.69 -49.63
N VAL A 836 7.28 -50.82 -50.28
CA VAL A 836 7.36 -52.16 -49.65
C VAL A 836 8.77 -52.49 -49.17
N ALA A 837 9.79 -52.02 -49.90
CA ALA A 837 11.19 -52.29 -49.58
C ALA A 837 11.60 -51.53 -48.31
N THR A 838 11.22 -50.26 -48.21
CA THR A 838 11.49 -49.39 -47.06
C THR A 838 10.76 -49.89 -45.82
N ALA A 839 9.47 -50.20 -45.93
CA ALA A 839 8.68 -50.72 -44.82
C ALA A 839 9.24 -52.06 -44.27
N LEU A 840 9.72 -52.95 -45.15
CA LEU A 840 10.33 -54.22 -44.75
C LEU A 840 11.76 -54.07 -44.21
N ALA A 841 12.53 -53.10 -44.69
CA ALA A 841 13.86 -52.80 -44.17
C ALA A 841 13.78 -52.33 -42.72
N TRP A 842 12.78 -51.48 -42.41
CA TRP A 842 12.51 -50.98 -41.07
C TRP A 842 12.12 -52.10 -40.07
N LEU A 843 11.21 -53.02 -40.46
CA LEU A 843 10.83 -54.17 -39.61
C LEU A 843 12.00 -55.12 -39.28
N ARG A 844 13.12 -55.05 -40.00
CA ARG A 844 14.33 -55.83 -39.71
C ARG A 844 15.28 -55.12 -38.74
N ARG A 845 15.06 -53.84 -38.46
CA ARG A 845 15.88 -53.03 -37.55
C ARG A 845 15.46 -53.17 -36.08
N ASP A 846 14.39 -53.88 -35.76
CA ASP A 846 13.96 -54.16 -34.38
C ASP A 846 14.99 -55.07 -33.66
N PRO A 847 15.63 -54.61 -32.57
CA PRO A 847 16.61 -55.39 -31.82
C PRO A 847 15.98 -56.53 -30.98
N THR A 848 14.67 -56.51 -30.73
CA THR A 848 13.95 -57.55 -29.95
C THR A 848 13.60 -58.79 -30.77
N GLY A 849 13.79 -58.74 -32.10
CA GLY A 849 13.58 -59.86 -33.00
C GLY A 849 12.23 -59.83 -33.72
N TYR A 850 11.71 -61.00 -34.08
CA TYR A 850 10.58 -61.14 -34.99
C TYR A 850 9.22 -60.89 -34.32
N GLN A 851 8.54 -59.83 -34.75
CA GLN A 851 7.18 -59.49 -34.32
C GLN A 851 6.16 -59.87 -35.39
N HIS A 852 5.38 -60.94 -35.15
CA HIS A 852 4.42 -61.46 -36.13
C HIS A 852 3.34 -60.44 -36.54
N GLN A 853 2.84 -59.68 -35.57
CA GLN A 853 1.73 -58.73 -35.70
C GLN A 853 2.04 -57.60 -36.70
N ALA A 854 3.25 -57.04 -36.66
CA ALA A 854 3.63 -55.92 -37.52
C ALA A 854 3.66 -56.29 -39.01
N TYR A 855 4.09 -57.52 -39.36
CA TYR A 855 4.03 -58.01 -40.73
C TYR A 855 2.60 -58.25 -41.23
N GLU A 856 1.67 -58.66 -40.35
CA GLU A 856 0.27 -58.87 -40.72
C GLU A 856 -0.47 -57.56 -40.95
N GLN A 857 -0.23 -56.54 -40.11
CA GLN A 857 -0.78 -55.19 -40.26
C GLN A 857 -0.34 -54.56 -41.59
N LEU A 858 0.96 -54.65 -41.93
CA LEU A 858 1.49 -54.14 -43.19
C LEU A 858 0.88 -54.85 -44.41
N ALA A 859 0.76 -56.19 -44.37
CA ALA A 859 0.11 -56.94 -45.44
C ALA A 859 -1.40 -56.64 -45.56
N ALA A 860 -2.09 -56.39 -44.44
CA ALA A 860 -3.48 -55.96 -44.43
C ALA A 860 -3.64 -54.57 -45.04
N HIS A 861 -2.74 -53.62 -44.74
CA HIS A 861 -2.72 -52.30 -45.37
C HIS A 861 -2.57 -52.36 -46.89
N TYR A 862 -1.53 -53.02 -47.40
CA TYR A 862 -1.31 -53.10 -48.86
C TYR A 862 -2.47 -53.79 -49.60
N ARG A 863 -3.16 -54.74 -48.96
CA ARG A 863 -4.42 -55.29 -49.49
C ARG A 863 -5.55 -54.27 -49.52
N ARG A 864 -5.71 -53.47 -48.47
CA ARG A 864 -6.73 -52.39 -48.42
C ARG A 864 -6.50 -51.35 -49.51
N VAL A 865 -5.25 -51.02 -49.83
CA VAL A 865 -4.87 -50.03 -50.86
C VAL A 865 -4.88 -50.62 -52.28
N GLY A 866 -5.08 -51.93 -52.43
CA GLY A 866 -5.18 -52.61 -53.73
C GLY A 866 -3.85 -53.10 -54.31
N ASP A 867 -2.73 -52.91 -53.61
CA ASP A 867 -1.43 -53.46 -54.00
C ASP A 867 -1.24 -54.89 -53.46
N ASP A 868 -1.89 -55.82 -54.15
CA ASP A 868 -1.80 -57.24 -53.84
C ASP A 868 -0.38 -57.82 -54.02
N ALA A 869 0.45 -57.23 -54.89
CA ALA A 869 1.80 -57.69 -55.14
C ALA A 869 2.73 -57.34 -53.96
N ALA A 870 2.58 -56.12 -53.43
CA ALA A 870 3.20 -55.67 -52.19
C ALA A 870 2.84 -56.57 -51.01
N ALA A 871 1.54 -56.82 -50.79
CA ALA A 871 1.06 -57.65 -49.68
C ALA A 871 1.65 -59.08 -49.70
N ARG A 872 1.77 -59.69 -50.88
CA ARG A 872 2.42 -61.00 -51.05
C ARG A 872 3.91 -60.94 -50.69
N THR A 873 4.59 -59.88 -51.10
CA THR A 873 6.02 -59.67 -50.80
C THR A 873 6.26 -59.54 -49.30
N VAL A 874 5.39 -58.84 -48.58
CA VAL A 874 5.43 -58.73 -47.11
C VAL A 874 5.22 -60.08 -46.43
N LEU A 875 4.20 -60.86 -46.85
CA LEU A 875 3.94 -62.19 -46.30
C LEU A 875 5.07 -63.18 -46.62
N LEU A 876 5.69 -63.08 -47.80
CA LEU A 876 6.89 -63.84 -48.16
C LEU A 876 8.08 -63.47 -47.27
N ALA A 877 8.31 -62.17 -47.06
CA ALA A 877 9.36 -61.69 -46.16
C ALA A 877 9.14 -62.18 -44.72
N ARG A 878 7.88 -62.22 -44.25
CA ARG A 878 7.49 -62.81 -42.95
C ARG A 878 7.92 -64.28 -42.83
N HIS A 879 7.64 -65.10 -43.85
CA HIS A 879 8.03 -66.52 -43.86
C HIS A 879 9.55 -66.72 -43.94
N ARG A 880 10.26 -65.89 -44.71
CA ARG A 880 11.73 -65.90 -44.80
C ARG A 880 12.39 -65.53 -43.47
N HIS A 881 11.92 -64.46 -42.83
CA HIS A 881 12.44 -64.04 -41.53
C HIS A 881 12.22 -65.12 -40.46
N ARG A 882 11.03 -65.75 -40.42
CA ARG A 882 10.75 -66.90 -39.53
C ARG A 882 11.68 -68.09 -39.77
N ARG A 883 12.06 -68.37 -41.04
CA ARG A 883 13.01 -69.42 -41.39
C ARG A 883 14.43 -69.09 -40.92
N ASP A 884 14.83 -67.83 -41.01
CA ASP A 884 16.20 -67.42 -40.70
C ASP A 884 16.50 -67.49 -39.19
N LEU A 885 15.47 -67.32 -38.34
CA LEU A 885 15.52 -67.54 -36.89
C LEU A 885 15.75 -69.00 -36.47
N LEU A 886 15.53 -69.99 -37.36
CA LEU A 886 15.81 -71.39 -37.03
C LEU A 886 17.33 -71.62 -36.98
N GLY A 887 17.84 -72.01 -35.81
CA GLY A 887 19.24 -72.33 -35.59
C GLY A 887 19.71 -73.61 -36.30
N ARG A 888 21.04 -73.81 -36.39
CA ARG A 888 21.67 -75.03 -36.94
C ARG A 888 22.00 -76.10 -35.89
N ARG A 889 21.57 -75.92 -34.64
CA ARG A 889 22.03 -76.76 -33.51
C ARG A 889 21.31 -78.11 -33.38
N SER A 890 20.20 -78.35 -34.08
CA SER A 890 19.45 -79.62 -34.03
C SER A 890 19.09 -80.12 -35.43
N PHE A 891 19.19 -81.45 -35.66
CA PHE A 891 18.90 -82.10 -36.94
C PHE A 891 17.48 -81.80 -37.45
N GLY A 892 16.49 -81.74 -36.54
CA GLY A 892 15.10 -81.39 -36.88
C GLY A 892 14.92 -79.94 -37.34
N GLN A 893 15.65 -78.99 -36.75
CA GLN A 893 15.62 -77.58 -37.17
C GLN A 893 16.30 -77.38 -38.53
N TRP A 894 17.37 -78.12 -38.80
CA TRP A 894 18.04 -78.11 -40.11
C TRP A 894 17.11 -78.65 -41.21
N LEU A 895 16.40 -79.75 -40.96
CA LEU A 895 15.42 -80.32 -41.90
C LEU A 895 14.26 -79.35 -42.20
N MET A 896 13.74 -78.68 -41.17
CA MET A 896 12.72 -77.62 -41.33
C MET A 896 13.24 -76.40 -42.09
N LYS A 897 14.51 -76.05 -41.92
CA LYS A 897 15.16 -74.96 -42.67
C LYS A 897 15.34 -75.35 -44.14
N ALA A 898 15.79 -76.58 -44.42
CA ALA A 898 15.92 -77.14 -45.77
C ALA A 898 14.56 -77.25 -46.48
N TRP A 899 13.53 -77.72 -45.78
CA TRP A 899 12.15 -77.73 -46.26
C TRP A 899 11.63 -76.32 -46.57
N GLY A 900 11.94 -75.33 -45.72
CA GLY A 900 11.64 -73.94 -45.98
C GLY A 900 12.33 -73.38 -47.24
N TYR A 901 13.59 -73.74 -47.50
CA TYR A 901 14.26 -73.39 -48.76
C TYR A 901 13.63 -74.08 -49.97
N LEU A 902 13.28 -75.36 -49.85
CA LEU A 902 12.58 -76.11 -50.90
C LEU A 902 11.25 -75.44 -51.26
N GLN A 903 10.45 -75.05 -50.27
CA GLN A 903 9.16 -74.36 -50.47
C GLN A 903 9.30 -72.97 -51.09
N ASP A 904 10.34 -72.21 -50.74
CA ASP A 904 10.61 -70.86 -51.30
C ASP A 904 10.96 -70.95 -52.79
N VAL A 905 11.76 -71.96 -53.18
CA VAL A 905 12.19 -72.18 -54.58
C VAL A 905 11.08 -72.80 -55.44
N THR A 906 10.33 -73.76 -54.91
CA THR A 906 9.34 -74.52 -55.71
C THR A 906 7.98 -73.82 -55.79
N VAL A 907 7.44 -73.33 -54.67
CA VAL A 907 6.03 -72.86 -54.58
C VAL A 907 5.92 -71.43 -54.01
N GLY A 908 7.03 -70.82 -53.56
CA GLY A 908 7.04 -69.52 -52.89
C GLY A 908 6.05 -69.48 -51.72
N TYR A 909 5.99 -70.54 -50.90
CA TYR A 909 5.03 -70.71 -49.79
C TYR A 909 3.53 -70.61 -50.18
N GLY A 910 3.18 -70.78 -51.46
CA GLY A 910 1.82 -70.67 -51.96
C GLY A 910 1.42 -69.27 -52.43
N TYR A 911 2.36 -68.32 -52.48
CA TYR A 911 2.11 -66.92 -52.90
C TYR A 911 2.56 -66.61 -54.34
N ARG A 912 3.18 -67.57 -55.05
CA ARG A 912 3.59 -67.45 -56.46
C ARG A 912 3.06 -68.63 -57.30
N PRO A 913 1.75 -68.70 -57.59
CA PRO A 913 1.13 -69.88 -58.25
C PRO A 913 1.69 -70.19 -59.64
N GLY A 914 2.24 -69.19 -60.36
CA GLY A 914 2.87 -69.39 -61.66
C GLY A 914 4.05 -70.35 -61.65
N LEU A 915 4.80 -70.46 -60.54
CA LEU A 915 5.89 -71.43 -60.40
C LEU A 915 5.39 -72.87 -60.25
N ALA A 916 4.28 -73.08 -59.52
CA ALA A 916 3.66 -74.40 -59.39
C ALA A 916 3.10 -74.90 -60.73
N ALA A 917 2.46 -74.01 -61.51
CA ALA A 917 2.02 -74.33 -62.87
C ALA A 917 3.19 -74.68 -63.80
N PHE A 918 4.32 -73.97 -63.68
CA PHE A 918 5.54 -74.26 -64.42
C PHE A 918 6.13 -75.64 -64.05
N TRP A 919 6.22 -75.97 -62.76
CA TRP A 919 6.69 -77.29 -62.30
C TRP A 919 5.72 -78.41 -62.70
N PHE A 920 4.41 -78.17 -62.65
CA PHE A 920 3.40 -79.11 -63.12
C PHE A 920 3.53 -79.37 -64.62
N ALA A 921 3.64 -78.32 -65.44
CA ALA A 921 3.88 -78.45 -66.87
C ALA A 921 5.20 -79.18 -67.17
N GLY A 922 6.25 -78.90 -66.40
CA GLY A 922 7.53 -79.61 -66.47
C GLY A 922 7.40 -81.10 -66.16
N LEU A 923 6.70 -81.48 -65.08
CA LEU A 923 6.47 -82.88 -64.71
C LEU A 923 5.57 -83.62 -65.72
N VAL A 924 4.54 -82.95 -66.25
CA VAL A 924 3.73 -83.52 -67.34
C VAL A 924 4.59 -83.77 -68.56
N ALA A 925 5.42 -82.81 -68.98
CA ALA A 925 6.31 -82.97 -70.11
C ALA A 925 7.32 -84.12 -69.89
N LEU A 926 7.92 -84.18 -68.71
CA LEU A 926 8.96 -85.17 -68.37
C LEU A 926 8.38 -86.58 -68.23
N GLY A 927 7.23 -86.73 -67.57
CA GLY A 927 6.51 -88.00 -67.49
C GLY A 927 6.00 -88.47 -68.85
N THR A 928 5.46 -87.57 -69.67
CA THR A 928 5.02 -87.89 -71.04
C THR A 928 6.19 -88.38 -71.88
N LEU A 929 7.34 -87.71 -71.77
CA LEU A 929 8.56 -88.10 -72.48
C LEU A 929 9.04 -89.49 -72.02
N TYR A 930 9.07 -89.73 -70.71
CA TYR A 930 9.49 -91.02 -70.14
C TYR A 930 8.60 -92.18 -70.58
N PHE A 931 7.29 -91.98 -70.56
CA PHE A 931 6.31 -93.00 -70.93
C PHE A 931 6.06 -93.12 -72.43
N SER A 932 6.52 -92.18 -73.25
CA SER A 932 6.34 -92.24 -74.71
C SER A 932 7.13 -93.35 -75.39
N GLY A 933 8.25 -93.77 -74.81
CA GLY A 933 9.11 -94.82 -75.34
C GLY A 933 8.90 -96.20 -74.69
N ARG A 934 7.84 -96.40 -73.89
CA ARG A 934 7.59 -97.65 -73.16
C ARG A 934 6.21 -98.22 -73.44
N GLU A 935 6.16 -99.53 -73.68
CA GLU A 935 4.92 -100.29 -73.81
C GLU A 935 4.51 -100.79 -72.42
N ILE A 936 3.42 -100.22 -71.87
CA ILE A 936 2.82 -100.69 -70.61
C ILE A 936 1.79 -101.75 -70.98
N GLU A 937 1.75 -102.86 -70.25
CA GLU A 937 0.77 -103.94 -70.49
C GLU A 937 -0.64 -103.53 -70.01
N PRO A 938 -1.70 -103.84 -70.78
CA PRO A 938 -3.08 -103.58 -70.37
C PRO A 938 -3.53 -104.61 -69.32
N ILE A 939 -4.36 -104.17 -68.38
CA ILE A 939 -4.89 -105.00 -67.27
C ILE A 939 -5.94 -106.00 -67.75
N GLU A 940 -6.72 -105.65 -68.79
CA GLU A 940 -7.69 -106.52 -69.46
C GLU A 940 -7.38 -106.57 -70.97
N ALA A 941 -7.68 -107.70 -71.63
CA ALA A 941 -7.30 -107.93 -73.03
C ALA A 941 -7.96 -106.94 -74.03
N ASP A 942 -9.08 -106.31 -73.67
CA ASP A 942 -9.81 -105.29 -74.45
C ASP A 942 -9.90 -103.95 -73.69
N ALA A 943 -8.79 -103.50 -73.12
CA ALA A 943 -8.74 -102.25 -72.37
C ALA A 943 -8.97 -101.00 -73.24
N HIS A 944 -10.08 -100.29 -73.01
CA HIS A 944 -10.34 -98.96 -73.55
C HIS A 944 -10.33 -97.93 -72.41
N PRO A 945 -9.70 -96.74 -72.58
CA PRO A 945 -9.13 -96.16 -73.81
C PRO A 945 -7.71 -96.65 -74.19
N THR A 946 -7.34 -96.48 -75.48
CA THR A 946 -5.99 -96.80 -76.01
C THR A 946 -4.89 -96.04 -75.24
N TYR A 947 -3.76 -96.70 -74.98
CA TYR A 947 -2.66 -96.13 -74.20
C TYR A 947 -2.19 -94.81 -74.80
N ASN A 948 -2.22 -93.76 -73.97
CA ASN A 948 -1.71 -92.45 -74.33
C ASN A 948 -0.72 -91.99 -73.25
N PRO A 949 0.59 -91.86 -73.54
CA PRO A 949 1.60 -91.48 -72.56
C PRO A 949 1.32 -90.14 -71.85
N PHE A 950 0.75 -89.17 -72.57
CA PHE A 950 0.37 -87.86 -72.01
C PHE A 950 -0.85 -87.99 -71.12
N GLY A 951 -1.89 -88.69 -71.60
CA GLY A 951 -3.10 -88.98 -70.82
C GLY A 951 -2.78 -89.76 -69.55
N TYR A 952 -1.92 -90.78 -69.65
CA TYR A 952 -1.43 -91.59 -68.54
C TYR A 952 -0.64 -90.74 -67.53
N THR A 953 0.29 -89.90 -67.98
CA THR A 953 1.05 -89.01 -67.09
C THR A 953 0.16 -88.00 -66.36
N ILE A 954 -0.86 -87.46 -67.03
CA ILE A 954 -1.84 -86.57 -66.39
C ILE A 954 -2.70 -87.31 -65.37
N ASP A 955 -3.15 -88.53 -65.69
CA ASP A 955 -3.94 -89.37 -64.79
C ASP A 955 -3.13 -89.70 -63.51
N LEU A 956 -1.81 -89.90 -63.65
CA LEU A 956 -0.90 -90.09 -62.53
C LEU A 956 -0.72 -88.81 -61.68
N LEU A 957 -0.63 -87.63 -62.31
CA LEU A 957 -0.36 -86.37 -61.62
C LEU A 957 -1.61 -85.72 -61.00
N ILE A 958 -2.81 -85.99 -61.52
CA ILE A 958 -4.08 -85.41 -61.06
C ILE A 958 -5.01 -86.51 -60.52
N PRO A 959 -4.95 -86.83 -59.22
CA PRO A 959 -5.72 -87.94 -58.64
C PRO A 959 -7.25 -87.80 -58.73
N VAL A 960 -7.73 -86.58 -58.99
CA VAL A 960 -9.15 -86.21 -58.95
C VAL A 960 -9.83 -86.43 -60.30
N ILE A 961 -9.09 -86.26 -61.40
CA ILE A 961 -9.63 -86.41 -62.76
C ILE A 961 -9.17 -87.76 -63.27
N ARG A 962 -10.08 -88.73 -63.34
CA ARG A 962 -9.79 -90.06 -63.86
C ARG A 962 -10.04 -90.08 -65.37
N LEU A 963 -8.97 -90.01 -66.16
CA LEU A 963 -8.99 -90.19 -67.61
C LEU A 963 -9.09 -91.67 -68.01
N GLY A 964 -9.02 -92.58 -67.02
CA GLY A 964 -9.17 -94.03 -67.20
C GLY A 964 -7.90 -94.73 -67.68
N GLN A 965 -6.80 -94.00 -67.85
CA GLN A 965 -5.51 -94.53 -68.30
C GLN A 965 -4.79 -95.24 -67.14
N GLN A 966 -4.79 -94.70 -65.92
CA GLN A 966 -4.15 -95.37 -64.78
C GLN A 966 -4.82 -96.71 -64.43
N ALA A 967 -6.15 -96.80 -64.56
CA ALA A 967 -6.92 -97.99 -64.18
C ALA A 967 -6.87 -99.12 -65.23
N ALA A 968 -6.41 -98.82 -66.45
CA ALA A 968 -6.38 -99.74 -67.57
C ALA A 968 -4.99 -100.33 -67.84
N TRP A 969 -3.93 -99.72 -67.31
CA TRP A 969 -2.53 -100.03 -67.64
C TRP A 969 -1.69 -100.24 -66.37
N ASP A 970 -1.01 -101.39 -66.23
CA ASP A 970 -0.27 -101.78 -65.00
C ASP A 970 1.26 -101.58 -65.17
N PRO A 971 1.86 -100.54 -64.57
CA PRO A 971 3.30 -100.31 -64.67
C PRO A 971 4.09 -101.29 -63.79
N ARG A 972 4.94 -102.13 -64.38
CA ARG A 972 5.79 -103.08 -63.63
C ARG A 972 7.23 -102.59 -63.47
N SER A 973 7.89 -103.03 -62.40
CA SER A 973 9.33 -102.81 -62.14
C SER A 973 9.74 -101.33 -61.91
N THR A 974 10.66 -100.80 -62.71
CA THR A 974 11.20 -99.43 -62.61
C THR A 974 10.15 -98.36 -62.93
N ASP A 975 9.20 -98.66 -63.83
CA ASP A 975 8.11 -97.77 -64.21
C ASP A 975 7.15 -97.49 -63.05
N LEU A 976 7.00 -98.47 -62.16
CA LEU A 976 6.19 -98.35 -60.95
C LEU A 976 6.75 -97.27 -60.01
N PHE A 977 8.06 -97.18 -59.86
CA PHE A 977 8.70 -96.16 -59.02
C PHE A 977 8.55 -94.76 -59.62
N VAL A 978 8.61 -94.62 -60.95
CA VAL A 978 8.40 -93.34 -61.63
C VAL A 978 6.92 -92.93 -61.57
N ALA A 979 6.00 -93.87 -61.76
CA ALA A 979 4.56 -93.64 -61.63
C ALA A 979 4.18 -93.24 -60.20
N TYR A 980 4.69 -93.93 -59.17
CA TYR A 980 4.50 -93.54 -57.77
C TYR A 980 5.15 -92.19 -57.45
N GLY A 981 6.34 -91.91 -58.00
CA GLY A 981 7.00 -90.62 -57.85
C GLY A 981 6.17 -89.47 -58.45
N LEU A 982 5.61 -89.66 -59.64
CA LEU A 982 4.71 -88.71 -60.29
C LEU A 982 3.40 -88.57 -59.51
N MET A 983 2.78 -89.65 -59.03
CA MET A 983 1.61 -89.57 -58.16
C MET A 983 1.89 -88.80 -56.86
N LEU A 984 3.03 -89.06 -56.21
CA LEU A 984 3.40 -88.39 -54.97
C LEU A 984 3.64 -86.89 -55.21
N MET A 985 4.40 -86.54 -56.26
CA MET A 985 4.66 -85.14 -56.63
C MET A 985 3.38 -84.44 -57.10
N GLY A 986 2.52 -85.14 -57.84
CA GLY A 986 1.21 -84.70 -58.28
C GLY A 986 0.28 -84.42 -57.10
N ALA A 987 0.22 -85.31 -56.11
CA ALA A 987 -0.53 -85.08 -54.88
C ALA A 987 -0.02 -83.86 -54.08
N VAL A 988 1.29 -83.67 -54.00
CA VAL A 988 1.91 -82.48 -53.35
C VAL A 988 1.61 -81.18 -54.12
N LEU A 989 1.67 -81.21 -55.46
CA LEU A 989 1.34 -80.07 -56.32
C LEU A 989 -0.17 -79.77 -56.33
N ALA A 990 -1.02 -80.79 -56.36
CA ALA A 990 -2.48 -80.64 -56.35
C ALA A 990 -2.98 -80.07 -55.02
N THR A 991 -2.42 -80.51 -53.89
CA THR A 991 -2.75 -79.94 -52.57
C THR A 991 -2.30 -78.48 -52.46
N THR A 992 -1.15 -78.11 -53.04
CA THR A 992 -0.67 -76.72 -53.06
C THR A 992 -1.44 -75.81 -54.02
N ILE A 993 -1.78 -76.29 -55.22
CA ILE A 993 -2.64 -75.56 -56.18
C ILE A 993 -4.06 -75.43 -55.62
N GLY A 994 -4.62 -76.48 -55.01
CA GLY A 994 -5.92 -76.43 -54.33
C GLY A 994 -5.96 -75.41 -53.19
N ALA A 995 -4.90 -75.33 -52.39
CA ALA A 995 -4.74 -74.30 -51.36
C ALA A 995 -4.58 -72.88 -51.95
N ALA A 996 -3.95 -72.75 -53.13
CA ALA A 996 -3.83 -71.47 -53.83
C ALA A 996 -5.17 -71.02 -54.46
N VAL A 997 -5.90 -71.93 -55.10
CA VAL A 997 -7.21 -71.67 -55.74
C VAL A 997 -8.28 -71.35 -54.71
N THR A 998 -8.32 -72.08 -53.59
CA THR A 998 -9.23 -71.75 -52.47
C THR A 998 -8.96 -70.36 -51.88
N ARG A 999 -7.70 -69.92 -51.82
CA ARG A 999 -7.35 -68.54 -51.42
C ARG A 999 -7.66 -67.47 -52.47
N VAL A 1000 -7.62 -67.80 -53.76
CA VAL A 1000 -7.99 -66.87 -54.84
C VAL A 1000 -9.51 -66.72 -54.94
N LEU A 1001 -10.27 -67.80 -54.71
CA LEU A 1001 -11.73 -67.79 -54.72
C LEU A 1001 -12.35 -67.21 -53.45
N GLY A 1002 -11.64 -67.22 -52.32
CA GLY A 1002 -12.03 -66.53 -51.09
C GLY A 1002 -11.87 -65.00 -51.11
N ARG A 1003 -11.64 -64.39 -52.29
CA ARG A 1003 -11.48 -62.93 -52.50
C ARG A 1003 -12.75 -62.23 -53.02
N ARG A 1004 -13.93 -62.58 -52.49
CA ARG A 1004 -15.12 -61.73 -52.61
C ARG A 1004 -15.67 -61.41 -51.24
#